data_AF-A0A6H3NP55-F1
#
_entry.id   AF-A0A6H3NP55-F1
#
_cell.length_a   1.000
_cell.length_b   1.000
_cell.length_c   1.000
_cell.angle_alpha   90.00
_cell.angle_beta   90.00
_cell.angle_gamma   90.00
#
_symmetry.space_group_name_H-M   'P 1'
#
loop_
_entity.id
_entity.type
_entity.pdbx_description
1 polymer ?
#
loop_
_entity_poly.entity_id
_entity_poly.type
_entity_poly.pdbx_seq_one_letter_code
_entity_poly.pdbx_strand_id
1 'polypeptide(L)'
;MKIIEIKNKGSIPFPEEIVWRPGDDGKVAIVGDNGSGKTTLLDTIAMAFYGVTPNRRSESGREEGAIYGCFKDKSSYIEVKALINGKEILVKRLIDPIAKTQKPYLYVNGVAVTEGKSKEFAEKFLEHTDLPEDLFLSALYHSQKGKGHLVSLDQAGARELLGNLLGFHEYDSEFSMIDSKRKELDQEISADEILAKNYRESIQEEKAIEESFQIKKKEKESIDAKLTQNNQEISTLKDALNTLKSGSRDLSSLLEKKKNYIGEIKTISDELSDISERRANNLLLRDQAGKIKAAVESEKQLTEKYESIESQISELSADYEAKSQEIEKSNESIHREIKFLDSTKTENQKCLDFLNESISGLKSKLSTLSNKISEANNKSALLEQVPCNGVEISGKKLNEACLLLADAISAKAKITELEAEEKKTEETLQEKLTEFDSIKNEIKKIDEDRFNLSENLKSFDSIKSIKETIDKYKATLKEISDQIEQLKPLVNRASHLAVAEERIKEYDERIDQRTSKKSELEGLLKSVETLISDEEEEAEKIQKLESQITELEFKRSDLSRERDTLISEISKLESKLEIIDNAKSKMATLGIDSKLDRLTRLKNLCEGLSPKGVRALKLDASGPEISATINEVLSECYGSRFQVSFKTTKETGKGTVKEDFSIAVYDEESGEETFVDNKSGGQEAIIKEGISLGVAVYKIQKTGKAIETLIRDEADGGLTPDNAKLYQKMLDKAMQLGGFKQVIFVSHKPEIQGLADAVFKVGEGKIVKLTSDATGMVF
;
A
#
# COMPACT_ATOMS: atom_id res chain seq x y z
N MET A 1 -29.55 27.97 89.88
CA MET A 1 -30.96 28.29 89.61
C MET A 1 -31.63 28.60 90.93
N LYS A 2 -31.64 29.89 91.32
CA LYS A 2 -32.54 30.46 92.33
C LYS A 2 -33.56 31.33 91.60
N ILE A 3 -34.86 31.14 91.82
CA ILE A 3 -35.89 31.98 91.18
C ILE A 3 -35.98 33.33 91.91
N ILE A 4 -35.89 34.42 91.15
CA ILE A 4 -35.89 35.81 91.65
C ILE A 4 -37.24 36.46 91.40
N GLU A 5 -37.76 36.35 90.17
CA GLU A 5 -39.00 37.02 89.74
C GLU A 5 -39.67 36.22 88.63
N ILE A 6 -41.00 36.14 88.69
CA ILE A 6 -41.86 35.61 87.64
C ILE A 6 -42.88 36.68 87.26
N LYS A 7 -43.06 36.90 85.95
CA LYS A 7 -44.20 37.64 85.41
C LYS A 7 -45.00 36.77 84.46
N ASN A 8 -46.31 36.94 84.49
CA ASN A 8 -47.24 36.25 83.60
C ASN A 8 -48.36 37.23 83.23
N LYS A 9 -48.68 37.32 81.93
CA LYS A 9 -49.78 38.11 81.41
C LYS A 9 -50.53 37.34 80.33
N GLY A 10 -51.86 37.42 80.34
CA GLY A 10 -52.75 36.86 79.32
C GLY A 10 -53.01 35.36 79.46
N SER A 11 -52.54 34.73 80.55
CA SER A 11 -52.90 33.35 80.86
C SER A 11 -54.33 33.25 81.39
N ILE A 12 -54.92 32.04 81.36
CA ILE A 12 -56.30 31.81 81.81
C ILE A 12 -56.56 32.32 83.25
N PRO A 13 -55.71 32.04 84.27
CA PRO A 13 -55.88 32.59 85.62
C PRO A 13 -55.31 34.01 85.79
N PHE A 14 -54.35 34.43 84.97
CA PHE A 14 -53.72 35.76 85.04
C PHE A 14 -53.92 36.52 83.71
N PRO A 15 -55.14 37.05 83.46
CA PRO A 15 -55.42 37.82 82.24
C PRO A 15 -54.63 39.13 82.21
N GLU A 16 -54.58 39.82 83.35
CA GLU A 16 -53.73 40.98 83.58
C GLU A 16 -52.31 40.57 84.01
N GLU A 17 -51.38 41.51 83.95
CA GLU A 17 -49.99 41.29 84.33
C GLU A 17 -49.84 41.08 85.85
N ILE A 18 -49.32 39.91 86.23
CA ILE A 18 -48.82 39.66 87.58
C ILE A 18 -47.29 39.76 87.63
N VAL A 19 -46.78 40.19 88.78
CA VAL A 19 -45.36 40.09 89.14
C VAL A 19 -45.27 39.40 90.49
N TRP A 20 -44.60 38.25 90.54
CA TRP A 20 -44.38 37.49 91.76
C TRP A 20 -42.89 37.35 92.06
N ARG A 21 -42.54 37.51 93.32
CA ARG A 21 -41.18 37.33 93.86
C ARG A 21 -41.30 36.36 95.03
N PRO A 22 -40.78 35.11 94.93
CA PRO A 22 -40.90 34.11 95.99
C PRO A 22 -40.21 34.54 97.29
N GLY A 23 -39.21 35.42 97.19
CA GLY A 23 -38.41 35.91 98.32
C GLY A 23 -37.01 35.29 98.35
N ASP A 24 -36.38 35.38 99.51
CA ASP A 24 -35.02 34.89 99.75
C ASP A 24 -34.98 33.36 100.00
N ASP A 25 -34.02 32.91 100.79
CA ASP A 25 -33.79 31.49 101.07
C ASP A 25 -34.86 30.97 102.04
N GLY A 26 -35.46 29.81 101.74
CA GLY A 26 -36.51 29.17 102.54
C GLY A 26 -37.53 28.36 101.72
N LYS A 27 -38.50 27.80 102.44
CA LYS A 27 -39.65 27.06 101.93
C LYS A 27 -40.81 28.02 101.65
N VAL A 28 -41.36 27.98 100.44
CA VAL A 28 -42.38 28.91 99.95
C VAL A 28 -43.62 28.12 99.53
N ALA A 29 -44.70 28.22 100.31
CA ALA A 29 -45.99 27.60 99.99
C ALA A 29 -46.83 28.52 99.10
N ILE A 30 -47.50 27.93 98.12
CA ILE A 30 -48.49 28.56 97.25
C ILE A 30 -49.85 27.92 97.53
N VAL A 31 -50.78 28.72 98.06
CA VAL A 31 -52.12 28.28 98.53
C VAL A 31 -53.23 29.02 97.80
N GLY A 32 -54.46 28.52 97.88
CA GLY A 32 -55.63 29.09 97.18
C GLY A 32 -56.54 28.01 96.61
N ASP A 33 -57.74 28.41 96.17
CA ASP A 33 -58.80 27.46 95.78
C ASP A 33 -58.47 26.66 94.51
N ASN A 34 -59.26 25.63 94.22
CA ASN A 34 -59.11 24.87 92.98
C ASN A 34 -59.43 25.75 91.76
N GLY A 35 -58.57 25.71 90.75
CA GLY A 35 -58.67 26.57 89.56
C GLY A 35 -58.14 28.00 89.72
N SER A 36 -57.66 28.42 90.90
CA SER A 36 -57.13 29.78 91.15
C SER A 36 -55.86 30.16 90.37
N GLY A 37 -55.13 29.19 89.82
CA GLY A 37 -53.91 29.41 89.04
C GLY A 37 -52.59 28.98 89.69
N LYS A 38 -52.62 28.31 90.87
CA LYS A 38 -51.42 27.81 91.58
C LYS A 38 -50.43 27.06 90.67
N THR A 39 -50.88 25.97 90.05
CA THR A 39 -50.08 25.19 89.08
C THR A 39 -49.63 26.03 87.89
N THR A 40 -50.44 26.96 87.39
CA THR A 40 -50.06 27.83 86.26
C THR A 40 -48.92 28.79 86.64
N LEU A 41 -48.87 29.25 87.88
CA LEU A 41 -47.77 30.06 88.40
C LEU A 41 -46.45 29.26 88.46
N LEU A 42 -46.50 27.99 88.88
CA LEU A 42 -45.33 27.09 88.87
C LEU A 42 -44.92 26.69 87.44
N ASP A 43 -45.88 26.23 86.63
CA ASP A 43 -45.66 25.82 85.24
C ASP A 43 -45.05 26.97 84.43
N THR A 44 -45.27 28.24 84.80
CA THR A 44 -44.65 29.42 84.13
C THR A 44 -43.12 29.30 84.02
N ILE A 45 -42.44 28.62 84.97
CA ILE A 45 -41.00 28.37 84.91
C ILE A 45 -40.66 27.43 83.73
N ALA A 46 -41.36 26.30 83.61
CA ALA A 46 -41.21 25.36 82.51
C ALA A 46 -41.64 25.95 81.16
N MET A 47 -42.74 26.72 81.15
CA MET A 47 -43.24 27.44 79.98
C MET A 47 -42.20 28.44 79.47
N ALA A 48 -41.49 29.15 80.36
CA ALA A 48 -40.45 30.08 79.96
C ALA A 48 -39.23 29.32 79.41
N PHE A 49 -38.65 28.42 80.22
CA PHE A 49 -37.37 27.77 79.94
C PHE A 49 -37.42 26.78 78.78
N TYR A 50 -38.51 26.03 78.59
CA TYR A 50 -38.60 25.00 77.54
C TYR A 50 -39.76 25.24 76.57
N GLY A 51 -40.79 25.97 76.99
CA GLY A 51 -41.99 26.16 76.16
C GLY A 51 -42.94 24.98 76.27
N VAL A 52 -42.98 24.34 77.45
CA VAL A 52 -43.82 23.19 77.78
C VAL A 52 -44.67 23.42 79.03
N THR A 53 -45.68 22.59 79.23
CA THR A 53 -46.60 22.62 80.39
C THR A 53 -46.60 21.25 81.07
N PRO A 54 -45.81 21.07 82.16
CA PRO A 54 -45.60 19.76 82.78
C PRO A 54 -46.91 19.05 83.14
N ASN A 55 -47.86 19.78 83.74
CA ASN A 55 -49.09 19.22 84.27
C ASN A 55 -50.23 19.05 83.25
N ARG A 56 -50.07 19.49 81.99
CA ARG A 56 -51.17 19.52 80.99
C ARG A 56 -51.16 18.32 80.05
N ARG A 57 -52.13 17.42 80.23
CA ARG A 57 -52.43 16.35 79.27
C ARG A 57 -53.30 16.86 78.11
N SER A 58 -53.17 16.22 76.95
CA SER A 58 -54.06 16.45 75.79
C SER A 58 -54.89 15.19 75.54
N GLU A 59 -56.22 15.32 75.51
CA GLU A 59 -57.15 14.21 75.25
C GLU A 59 -56.93 13.54 73.88
N SER A 60 -56.30 14.26 72.94
CA SER A 60 -55.99 13.76 71.59
C SER A 60 -54.52 13.36 71.40
N GLY A 61 -53.66 13.55 72.41
CA GLY A 61 -52.20 13.39 72.33
C GLY A 61 -51.47 14.43 71.45
N ARG A 62 -52.15 15.10 70.51
CA ARG A 62 -51.53 15.98 69.49
C ARG A 62 -51.05 17.33 70.01
N GLU A 63 -51.46 17.75 71.21
CA GLU A 63 -51.07 19.03 71.82
C GLU A 63 -50.64 18.86 73.29
N GLU A 64 -50.16 17.67 73.66
CA GLU A 64 -49.72 17.39 75.03
C GLU A 64 -48.49 18.23 75.38
N GLY A 65 -48.52 18.89 76.55
CA GLY A 65 -47.46 19.82 76.96
C GLY A 65 -47.45 21.18 76.24
N ALA A 66 -48.30 21.45 75.24
CA ALA A 66 -48.25 22.71 74.49
C ALA A 66 -48.76 23.92 75.28
N ILE A 67 -47.97 25.01 75.33
CA ILE A 67 -48.29 26.21 76.14
C ILE A 67 -49.49 27.01 75.63
N TYR A 68 -49.81 26.97 74.33
CA TYR A 68 -50.77 27.90 73.70
C TYR A 68 -52.14 27.89 74.37
N GLY A 69 -52.65 26.71 74.73
CA GLY A 69 -53.96 26.56 75.37
C GLY A 69 -54.01 27.08 76.82
N CYS A 70 -52.92 27.60 77.39
CA CYS A 70 -52.88 28.26 78.69
C CYS A 70 -53.09 29.78 78.61
N PHE A 71 -53.14 30.35 77.40
CA PHE A 71 -53.22 31.78 77.13
C PHE A 71 -54.44 32.13 76.26
N LYS A 72 -54.96 33.35 76.42
CA LYS A 72 -56.15 33.84 75.70
C LYS A 72 -55.88 35.05 74.81
N ASP A 73 -54.93 35.91 75.18
CA ASP A 73 -54.62 37.15 74.46
C ASP A 73 -53.40 36.97 73.52
N LYS A 74 -53.38 37.70 72.39
CA LYS A 74 -52.19 37.83 71.54
C LYS A 74 -51.07 38.65 72.18
N SER A 75 -51.39 39.52 73.15
CA SER A 75 -50.38 40.26 73.93
C SER A 75 -49.77 39.46 75.09
N SER A 76 -50.06 38.15 75.16
CA SER A 76 -49.58 37.27 76.23
C SER A 76 -48.06 37.13 76.24
N TYR A 77 -47.50 37.19 77.44
CA TYR A 77 -46.08 36.91 77.64
C TYR A 77 -45.82 36.37 79.05
N ILE A 78 -44.66 35.72 79.18
CA ILE A 78 -44.10 35.30 80.46
C ILE A 78 -42.64 35.73 80.55
N GLU A 79 -42.22 36.12 81.75
CA GLU A 79 -40.83 36.44 82.08
C GLU A 79 -40.43 35.66 83.33
N VAL A 80 -39.28 34.98 83.29
CA VAL A 80 -38.71 34.29 84.46
C VAL A 80 -37.27 34.72 84.62
N LYS A 81 -36.99 35.34 85.77
CA LYS A 81 -35.66 35.81 86.17
C LYS A 81 -35.10 34.88 87.25
N ALA A 82 -33.91 34.34 87.02
CA ALA A 82 -33.27 33.39 87.91
C ALA A 82 -31.74 33.58 87.96
N LEU A 83 -31.12 33.28 89.10
CA LEU A 83 -29.67 33.18 89.23
C LEU A 83 -29.22 31.76 88.90
N ILE A 84 -28.48 31.53 87.81
CA ILE A 84 -28.01 30.20 87.40
C ILE A 84 -26.49 30.24 87.22
N ASN A 85 -25.75 29.39 87.94
CA ASN A 85 -24.29 29.31 87.90
C ASN A 85 -23.60 30.69 88.07
N GLY A 86 -24.12 31.51 88.99
CA GLY A 86 -23.64 32.88 89.25
C GLY A 86 -24.03 33.93 88.20
N LYS A 87 -24.72 33.56 87.12
CA LYS A 87 -25.22 34.46 86.07
C LYS A 87 -26.68 34.83 86.32
N GLU A 88 -27.03 36.08 86.07
CA GLU A 88 -28.42 36.50 86.01
C GLU A 88 -29.03 36.09 84.67
N ILE A 89 -29.94 35.13 84.69
CA ILE A 89 -30.65 34.63 83.52
C ILE A 89 -32.07 35.18 83.54
N LEU A 90 -32.45 35.89 82.47
CA LEU A 90 -33.84 36.31 82.22
C LEU A 90 -34.32 35.66 80.93
N VAL A 91 -35.37 34.86 81.03
CA VAL A 91 -36.07 34.29 79.88
C VAL A 91 -37.39 35.01 79.69
N LYS A 92 -37.59 35.61 78.52
CA LYS A 92 -38.85 36.23 78.10
C LYS A 92 -39.44 35.45 76.93
N ARG A 93 -40.66 34.94 77.07
CA ARG A 93 -41.35 34.25 75.97
C ARG A 93 -42.62 35.01 75.61
N LEU A 94 -42.66 35.53 74.38
CA LEU A 94 -43.88 36.10 73.78
C LEU A 94 -44.71 34.95 73.21
N ILE A 95 -46.04 34.97 73.39
CA ILE A 95 -46.93 33.84 73.05
C ILE A 95 -48.15 34.38 72.31
N ASP A 96 -48.36 33.95 71.06
CA ASP A 96 -49.64 34.15 70.35
C ASP A 96 -50.40 32.81 70.34
N PRO A 97 -51.43 32.64 71.21
CA PRO A 97 -52.20 31.40 71.29
C PRO A 97 -53.12 31.18 70.08
N ILE A 98 -53.43 32.23 69.31
CA ILE A 98 -54.30 32.17 68.13
C ILE A 98 -53.50 31.74 66.90
N ALA A 99 -52.32 32.32 66.69
CA ALA A 99 -51.38 31.90 65.64
C ALA A 99 -50.62 30.61 66.00
N LYS A 100 -50.70 30.15 67.26
CA LYS A 100 -49.89 29.06 67.84
C LYS A 100 -48.39 29.26 67.60
N THR A 101 -47.91 30.48 67.89
CA THR A 101 -46.48 30.83 67.78
C THR A 101 -45.93 31.34 69.10
N GLN A 102 -44.62 31.18 69.28
CA GLN A 102 -43.89 31.61 70.46
C GLN A 102 -42.51 32.14 70.07
N LYS A 103 -42.02 33.17 70.76
CA LYS A 103 -40.69 33.75 70.57
C LYS A 103 -39.94 33.82 71.90
N PRO A 104 -39.00 32.88 72.17
CA PRO A 104 -38.22 32.88 73.40
C PRO A 104 -36.91 33.68 73.27
N TYR A 105 -36.79 34.71 74.08
CA TYR A 105 -35.60 35.56 74.21
C TYR A 105 -34.85 35.20 75.49
N LEU A 106 -33.54 34.97 75.37
CA LEU A 106 -32.63 34.74 76.48
C LEU A 106 -31.77 35.98 76.70
N TYR A 107 -31.73 36.46 77.94
CA TYR A 107 -30.82 37.51 78.39
C TYR A 107 -29.90 36.95 79.48
N VAL A 108 -28.61 37.22 79.36
CA VAL A 108 -27.58 36.83 80.32
C VAL A 108 -26.90 38.09 80.83
N ASN A 109 -26.97 38.34 82.15
CA ASN A 109 -26.47 39.56 82.80
C ASN A 109 -26.98 40.85 82.10
N GLY A 110 -28.24 40.84 81.66
CA GLY A 110 -28.89 41.96 80.94
C GLY A 110 -28.65 42.02 79.43
N VAL A 111 -27.74 41.20 78.87
CA VAL A 111 -27.43 41.19 77.42
C VAL A 111 -28.25 40.12 76.70
N ALA A 112 -28.93 40.48 75.61
CA ALA A 112 -29.66 39.51 74.77
C ALA A 112 -28.68 38.60 74.03
N VAL A 113 -28.89 37.28 74.10
CA VAL A 113 -28.06 36.26 73.43
C VAL A 113 -28.82 35.40 72.42
N THR A 114 -30.12 35.67 72.20
CA THR A 114 -30.93 35.00 71.16
C THR A 114 -31.85 35.97 70.42
N GLU A 115 -32.14 35.69 69.15
CA GLU A 115 -33.02 36.50 68.30
C GLU A 115 -34.52 36.12 68.37
N GLY A 116 -34.90 35.22 69.28
CA GLY A 116 -36.28 34.71 69.40
C GLY A 116 -36.59 33.44 68.60
N LYS A 117 -35.56 32.73 68.07
CA LYS A 117 -35.72 31.43 67.40
C LYS A 117 -35.61 30.28 68.40
N SER A 118 -36.55 29.34 68.40
CA SER A 118 -36.62 28.28 69.43
C SER A 118 -35.40 27.35 69.49
N LYS A 119 -34.83 26.95 68.34
CA LYS A 119 -33.66 26.04 68.31
C LYS A 119 -32.39 26.72 68.85
N GLU A 120 -32.09 27.91 68.33
CA GLU A 120 -31.02 28.80 68.79
C GLU A 120 -31.14 29.07 70.31
N PHE A 121 -32.36 29.31 70.78
CA PHE A 121 -32.64 29.49 72.20
C PHE A 121 -32.37 28.23 73.02
N ALA A 122 -32.77 27.04 72.57
CA ALA A 122 -32.52 25.80 73.30
C ALA A 122 -31.00 25.52 73.43
N GLU A 123 -30.25 25.69 72.34
CA GLU A 123 -28.79 25.55 72.32
C GLU A 123 -28.11 26.56 73.28
N LYS A 124 -28.46 27.85 73.19
CA LYS A 124 -27.88 28.90 74.06
C LYS A 124 -28.33 28.81 75.51
N PHE A 125 -29.55 28.36 75.78
CA PHE A 125 -30.02 28.11 77.13
C PHE A 125 -29.23 26.97 77.77
N LEU A 126 -29.05 25.84 77.07
CA LEU A 126 -28.25 24.73 77.56
C LEU A 126 -26.77 25.14 77.78
N GLU A 127 -26.15 25.82 76.82
CA GLU A 127 -24.76 26.33 76.91
C GLU A 127 -24.52 27.22 78.15
N HIS A 128 -25.50 28.06 78.52
CA HIS A 128 -25.34 28.99 79.63
C HIS A 128 -25.82 28.47 80.99
N THR A 129 -26.71 27.48 81.02
CA THR A 129 -27.32 26.96 82.26
C THR A 129 -26.87 25.56 82.66
N ASP A 130 -26.48 24.70 81.70
CA ASP A 130 -26.37 23.23 81.86
C ASP A 130 -27.64 22.59 82.46
N LEU A 131 -28.81 23.08 82.03
CA LEU A 131 -30.10 22.63 82.54
C LEU A 131 -31.00 22.14 81.39
N PRO A 132 -30.82 20.88 80.92
CA PRO A 132 -31.70 20.26 79.94
C PRO A 132 -33.10 20.01 80.49
N GLU A 133 -34.09 19.90 79.59
CA GLU A 133 -35.51 19.79 79.92
C GLU A 133 -35.81 18.59 80.83
N ASP A 134 -35.33 17.39 80.46
CA ASP A 134 -35.64 16.16 81.21
C ASP A 134 -35.14 16.25 82.66
N LEU A 135 -33.94 16.80 82.87
CA LEU A 135 -33.36 16.97 84.21
C LEU A 135 -34.17 17.97 85.05
N PHE A 136 -34.63 19.06 84.44
CA PHE A 136 -35.52 19.99 85.12
C PHE A 136 -36.85 19.30 85.51
N LEU A 137 -37.46 18.56 84.58
CA LEU A 137 -38.75 17.89 84.79
C LEU A 137 -38.68 16.62 85.68
N SER A 138 -37.52 15.98 85.82
CA SER A 138 -37.38 14.74 86.60
C SER A 138 -36.86 14.95 88.02
N ALA A 139 -36.04 15.99 88.24
CA ALA A 139 -35.33 16.22 89.50
C ALA A 139 -35.77 17.52 90.20
N LEU A 140 -35.93 18.60 89.42
CA LEU A 140 -36.19 19.93 89.99
C LEU A 140 -37.68 20.29 90.07
N TYR A 141 -38.51 19.79 89.14
CA TYR A 141 -39.94 20.06 89.06
C TYR A 141 -40.76 18.78 89.26
N HIS A 142 -41.23 18.52 90.48
CA HIS A 142 -42.18 17.44 90.71
C HIS A 142 -43.57 17.90 90.27
N SER A 143 -44.13 17.25 89.25
CA SER A 143 -45.48 17.53 88.72
C SER A 143 -46.48 16.49 89.19
N GLN A 144 -47.74 16.89 89.44
CA GLN A 144 -48.76 16.04 90.06
C GLN A 144 -49.11 14.81 89.18
N LYS A 145 -49.21 15.01 87.86
CA LYS A 145 -49.62 13.98 86.88
C LYS A 145 -48.88 14.10 85.53
N GLY A 146 -47.78 14.85 85.50
CA GLY A 146 -47.09 15.27 84.28
C GLY A 146 -46.02 14.31 83.77
N LYS A 147 -45.41 14.68 82.64
CA LYS A 147 -44.18 14.05 82.13
C LYS A 147 -42.98 14.43 83.00
N GLY A 148 -42.03 13.52 83.17
CA GLY A 148 -40.75 13.77 83.86
C GLY A 148 -40.44 12.78 84.98
N HIS A 149 -41.42 12.10 85.57
CA HIS A 149 -41.19 11.12 86.64
C HIS A 149 -40.23 10.02 86.18
N LEU A 150 -39.03 9.97 86.79
CA LEU A 150 -37.95 9.04 86.41
C LEU A 150 -38.40 7.57 86.45
N VAL A 151 -39.23 7.21 87.42
CA VAL A 151 -39.82 5.86 87.56
C VAL A 151 -40.69 5.46 86.34
N SER A 152 -41.22 6.44 85.60
CA SER A 152 -42.12 6.24 84.46
C SER A 152 -41.47 6.41 83.08
N LEU A 153 -40.16 6.68 83.02
CA LEU A 153 -39.43 6.78 81.76
C LEU A 153 -39.23 5.39 81.12
N ASP A 154 -39.22 5.33 79.80
CA ASP A 154 -38.79 4.14 79.08
C ASP A 154 -37.25 4.02 79.06
N GLN A 155 -36.71 2.90 78.55
CA GLN A 155 -35.26 2.68 78.53
C GLN A 155 -34.49 3.73 77.71
N ALA A 156 -35.13 4.38 76.73
CA ALA A 156 -34.51 5.43 75.94
C ALA A 156 -34.43 6.74 76.73
N GLY A 157 -35.56 7.21 77.28
CA GLY A 157 -35.63 8.41 78.10
C GLY A 157 -34.82 8.31 79.39
N ALA A 158 -34.77 7.13 80.02
CA ALA A 158 -33.90 6.91 81.19
C ALA A 158 -32.41 6.99 80.83
N ARG A 159 -31.99 6.45 79.67
CA ARG A 159 -30.61 6.58 79.18
C ARG A 159 -30.27 8.02 78.83
N GLU A 160 -31.18 8.74 78.17
CA GLU A 160 -31.02 10.16 77.82
C GLU A 160 -30.91 11.03 79.07
N LEU A 161 -31.79 10.85 80.05
CA LEU A 161 -31.70 11.53 81.34
C LEU A 161 -30.38 11.25 82.04
N LEU A 162 -29.95 9.98 82.14
CA LEU A 162 -28.68 9.64 82.80
C LEU A 162 -27.47 10.19 82.01
N GLY A 163 -27.54 10.25 80.68
CA GLY A 163 -26.55 10.93 79.86
C GLY A 163 -26.48 12.43 80.13
N ASN A 164 -27.64 13.09 80.29
CA ASN A 164 -27.76 14.51 80.64
C ASN A 164 -27.34 14.80 82.09
N LEU A 165 -27.57 13.86 83.01
CA LEU A 165 -27.12 13.89 84.40
C LEU A 165 -25.57 13.87 84.43
N LEU A 166 -24.96 12.94 83.70
CA LEU A 166 -23.52 12.64 83.68
C LEU A 166 -22.70 13.45 82.65
N GLY A 167 -23.32 14.37 81.91
CA GLY A 167 -22.64 15.28 80.97
C GLY A 167 -22.18 14.62 79.66
N PHE A 168 -22.83 13.57 79.18
CA PHE A 168 -22.34 12.81 78.01
C PHE A 168 -22.30 13.59 76.69
N HIS A 169 -23.01 14.72 76.60
CA HIS A 169 -22.94 15.64 75.45
C HIS A 169 -21.52 16.22 75.26
N GLU A 170 -20.72 16.30 76.33
CA GLU A 170 -19.32 16.73 76.29
C GLU A 170 -18.44 15.82 75.40
N TYR A 171 -18.87 14.58 75.10
CA TYR A 171 -18.11 13.65 74.25
C TYR A 171 -18.48 13.68 72.76
N ASP A 172 -19.56 14.38 72.39
CA ASP A 172 -20.07 14.33 71.01
C ASP A 172 -19.21 15.14 70.03
N SER A 173 -18.56 16.21 70.51
CA SER A 173 -17.70 17.06 69.68
C SER A 173 -16.40 16.33 69.29
N GLU A 174 -15.76 15.70 70.27
CA GLU A 174 -14.51 14.95 70.16
C GLU A 174 -14.71 13.68 69.34
N PHE A 175 -15.80 12.94 69.59
CA PHE A 175 -16.16 11.77 68.78
C PHE A 175 -16.34 12.15 67.31
N SER A 176 -17.08 13.23 67.03
CA SER A 176 -17.32 13.71 65.65
C SER A 176 -16.03 14.13 64.96
N MET A 177 -15.13 14.83 65.67
CA MET A 177 -13.83 15.27 65.13
C MET A 177 -12.92 14.08 64.79
N ILE A 178 -12.90 13.05 65.64
CA ILE A 178 -12.05 11.87 65.46
C ILE A 178 -12.63 10.94 64.38
N ASP A 179 -13.95 10.77 64.31
CA ASP A 179 -14.59 9.95 63.27
C ASP A 179 -14.49 10.56 61.86
N SER A 180 -14.48 11.90 61.72
CA SER A 180 -14.17 12.56 60.44
C SER A 180 -12.75 12.20 59.97
N LYS A 181 -11.75 12.44 60.82
CA LYS A 181 -10.35 12.10 60.53
C LYS A 181 -10.13 10.61 60.26
N ARG A 182 -10.88 9.74 60.95
CA ARG A 182 -10.88 8.30 60.72
C ARG A 182 -11.40 7.99 59.31
N LYS A 183 -12.53 8.55 58.90
CA LYS A 183 -13.14 8.36 57.57
C LYS A 183 -12.25 8.88 56.45
N GLU A 184 -11.67 10.07 56.61
CA GLU A 184 -10.71 10.65 55.67
C GLU A 184 -9.51 9.72 55.46
N LEU A 185 -8.90 9.21 56.54
CA LEU A 185 -7.73 8.33 56.46
C LEU A 185 -8.07 6.93 55.91
N ASP A 186 -9.25 6.38 56.23
CA ASP A 186 -9.77 5.09 55.71
C ASP A 186 -9.97 5.17 54.18
N GLN A 187 -10.42 6.34 53.68
CA GLN A 187 -10.52 6.63 52.23
C GLN A 187 -9.17 6.79 51.55
N GLU A 188 -8.23 7.53 52.16
CA GLU A 188 -6.85 7.65 51.64
C GLU A 188 -6.18 6.28 51.49
N ILE A 189 -6.23 5.45 52.54
CA ILE A 189 -5.65 4.10 52.52
C ILE A 189 -6.28 3.25 51.42
N SER A 190 -7.60 3.31 51.26
CA SER A 190 -8.31 2.58 50.19
C SER A 190 -7.84 2.99 48.80
N ALA A 191 -7.56 4.27 48.57
CA ALA A 191 -7.01 4.77 47.30
C ALA A 191 -5.54 4.33 47.11
N ASP A 192 -4.72 4.43 48.15
CA ASP A 192 -3.31 4.01 48.12
C ASP A 192 -3.16 2.49 47.90
N GLU A 193 -4.06 1.67 48.46
CA GLU A 193 -4.10 0.22 48.24
C GLU A 193 -4.39 -0.14 46.78
N ILE A 194 -5.29 0.59 46.11
CA ILE A 194 -5.57 0.41 44.68
C ILE A 194 -4.33 0.77 43.85
N LEU A 195 -3.65 1.89 44.17
CA LEU A 195 -2.41 2.28 43.50
C LEU A 195 -1.29 1.25 43.73
N ALA A 196 -1.11 0.79 44.96
CA ALA A 196 -0.14 -0.23 45.32
C ALA A 196 -0.40 -1.56 44.60
N LYS A 197 -1.66 -1.95 44.39
CA LYS A 197 -2.00 -3.13 43.58
C LYS A 197 -1.52 -2.97 42.13
N ASN A 198 -1.84 -1.85 41.48
CA ASN A 198 -1.43 -1.58 40.10
C ASN A 198 0.10 -1.55 39.95
N TYR A 199 0.82 -1.00 40.94
CA TYR A 199 2.28 -1.02 40.97
C TYR A 199 2.84 -2.43 41.17
N ARG A 200 2.26 -3.26 42.05
CA ARG A 200 2.69 -4.66 42.23
C ARG A 200 2.52 -5.49 40.96
N GLU A 201 1.41 -5.33 40.24
CA GLU A 201 1.19 -6.02 38.96
C GLU A 201 2.28 -5.65 37.94
N SER A 202 2.65 -4.37 37.85
CA SER A 202 3.74 -3.90 36.98
C SER A 202 5.12 -4.44 37.42
N ILE A 203 5.39 -4.47 38.72
CA ILE A 203 6.67 -4.95 39.29
C ILE A 203 6.83 -6.47 39.12
N GLN A 204 5.74 -7.25 39.07
CA GLN A 204 5.81 -8.70 38.92
C GLN A 204 6.44 -9.14 37.59
N GLU A 205 6.34 -8.34 36.53
CA GLU A 205 6.96 -8.62 35.23
C GLU A 205 8.48 -8.33 35.19
N GLU A 206 9.02 -7.58 36.16
CA GLU A 206 10.40 -7.06 36.15
C GLU A 206 11.44 -8.13 35.82
N LYS A 207 11.40 -9.26 36.53
CA LYS A 207 12.41 -10.31 36.40
C LYS A 207 12.45 -10.89 34.98
N ALA A 208 11.29 -11.07 34.35
CA ALA A 208 11.20 -11.58 32.99
C ALA A 208 11.64 -10.53 31.95
N ILE A 209 11.37 -9.24 32.21
CA ILE A 209 11.81 -8.13 31.35
C ILE A 209 13.33 -7.97 31.42
N GLU A 210 13.93 -8.03 32.61
CA GLU A 210 15.37 -7.96 32.83
C GLU A 210 16.10 -9.16 32.20
N GLU A 211 15.61 -10.39 32.39
CA GLU A 211 16.16 -11.58 31.73
C GLU A 211 16.12 -11.45 30.20
N SER A 212 15.01 -10.96 29.63
CA SER A 212 14.88 -10.70 28.18
C SER A 212 15.83 -9.60 27.69
N PHE A 213 15.98 -8.52 28.45
CA PHE A 213 16.89 -7.40 28.14
C PHE A 213 18.34 -7.87 28.09
N GLN A 214 18.79 -8.65 29.08
CA GLN A 214 20.16 -9.18 29.12
C GLN A 214 20.43 -10.19 28.00
N ILE A 215 19.44 -11.00 27.59
CA ILE A 215 19.58 -11.90 26.44
C ILE A 215 19.76 -11.08 25.15
N LYS A 216 18.84 -10.16 24.85
CA LYS A 216 18.88 -9.35 23.62
C LYS A 216 20.12 -8.46 23.54
N LYS A 217 20.58 -7.94 24.67
CA LYS A 217 21.84 -7.18 24.76
C LYS A 217 23.05 -8.04 24.34
N LYS A 218 23.15 -9.28 24.81
CA LYS A 218 24.21 -10.22 24.39
C LYS A 218 24.10 -10.63 22.92
N GLU A 219 22.89 -10.81 22.40
CA GLU A 219 22.66 -11.04 20.97
C GLU A 219 23.17 -9.86 20.14
N LYS A 220 22.87 -8.63 20.57
CA LYS A 220 23.29 -7.39 19.92
C LYS A 220 24.81 -7.20 19.96
N GLU A 221 25.46 -7.50 21.09
CA GLU A 221 26.92 -7.51 21.22
C GLU A 221 27.58 -8.55 20.29
N SER A 222 26.97 -9.73 20.12
CA SER A 222 27.41 -10.77 19.17
C SER A 222 27.29 -10.32 17.70
N ILE A 223 26.21 -9.62 17.34
CA ILE A 223 26.02 -9.08 15.99
C ILE A 223 26.96 -7.90 15.71
N ASP A 224 27.18 -7.00 16.68
CA ASP A 224 28.15 -5.92 16.54
C ASP A 224 29.56 -6.48 16.29
N ALA A 225 29.98 -7.54 16.99
CA ALA A 225 31.26 -8.21 16.73
C ALA A 225 31.35 -8.80 15.30
N LYS A 226 30.29 -9.48 14.82
CA LYS A 226 30.21 -10.00 13.44
C LYS A 226 30.26 -8.88 12.40
N LEU A 227 29.60 -7.75 12.66
CA LEU A 227 29.65 -6.56 11.81
C LEU A 227 31.06 -5.95 11.78
N THR A 228 31.76 -5.88 12.91
CA THR A 228 33.15 -5.40 12.95
C THR A 228 34.07 -6.28 12.10
N GLN A 229 33.98 -7.61 12.24
CA GLN A 229 34.75 -8.55 11.42
C GLN A 229 34.42 -8.41 9.92
N ASN A 230 33.13 -8.42 9.55
CA ASN A 230 32.72 -8.30 8.15
C ASN A 230 33.19 -6.97 7.52
N ASN A 231 33.09 -5.84 8.24
CA ASN A 231 33.63 -4.56 7.75
C ASN A 231 35.15 -4.58 7.56
N GLN A 232 35.91 -5.30 8.39
CA GLN A 232 37.35 -5.49 8.20
C GLN A 232 37.64 -6.32 6.93
N GLU A 233 36.93 -7.43 6.72
CA GLU A 233 37.03 -8.26 5.52
C GLU A 233 36.68 -7.48 4.23
N ILE A 234 35.59 -6.68 4.24
CA ILE A 234 35.25 -5.79 3.12
C ILE A 234 36.37 -4.77 2.84
N SER A 235 36.96 -4.17 3.88
CA SER A 235 38.04 -3.19 3.71
C SER A 235 39.25 -3.82 3.02
N THR A 236 39.73 -4.97 3.52
CA THR A 236 40.93 -5.61 2.95
C THR A 236 40.74 -6.05 1.50
N LEU A 237 39.54 -6.54 1.14
CA LEU A 237 39.22 -6.89 -0.25
C LEU A 237 39.09 -5.65 -1.15
N LYS A 238 38.53 -4.54 -0.65
CA LYS A 238 38.47 -3.28 -1.40
C LYS A 238 39.84 -2.67 -1.64
N ASP A 239 40.74 -2.74 -0.66
CA ASP A 239 42.12 -2.29 -0.81
C ASP A 239 42.89 -3.15 -1.84
N ALA A 240 42.72 -4.48 -1.79
CA ALA A 240 43.27 -5.39 -2.79
C ALA A 240 42.73 -5.11 -4.20
N LEU A 241 41.42 -4.90 -4.34
CA LEU A 241 40.77 -4.57 -5.61
C LEU A 241 41.22 -3.22 -6.17
N ASN A 242 41.36 -2.20 -5.33
CA ASN A 242 41.88 -0.89 -5.75
C ASN A 242 43.32 -1.00 -6.25
N THR A 243 44.14 -1.83 -5.59
CA THR A 243 45.52 -2.09 -5.99
C THR A 243 45.57 -2.73 -7.39
N LEU A 244 44.78 -3.79 -7.62
CA LEU A 244 44.64 -4.44 -8.95
C LEU A 244 44.13 -3.48 -10.03
N LYS A 245 43.04 -2.73 -9.75
CA LYS A 245 42.49 -1.75 -10.71
C LYS A 245 43.44 -0.60 -11.05
N SER A 246 44.41 -0.30 -10.18
CA SER A 246 45.45 0.71 -10.46
C SER A 246 46.61 0.21 -11.32
N GLY A 247 46.76 -1.12 -11.45
CA GLY A 247 47.78 -1.76 -12.30
C GLY A 247 47.30 -2.06 -13.72
N SER A 248 46.02 -2.44 -13.86
CA SER A 248 45.41 -2.83 -15.15
C SER A 248 45.44 -1.71 -16.20
N ARG A 249 45.74 -2.10 -17.44
CA ARG A 249 45.72 -1.24 -18.63
C ARG A 249 44.40 -1.40 -19.37
N ASP A 250 44.13 -0.48 -20.29
CA ASP A 250 42.92 -0.54 -21.12
C ASP A 250 42.98 -1.70 -22.13
N LEU A 251 42.45 -2.85 -21.71
CA LEU A 251 42.28 -4.08 -22.50
C LEU A 251 41.54 -3.82 -23.84
N SER A 252 40.60 -2.87 -23.87
CA SER A 252 39.88 -2.54 -25.12
C SER A 252 40.82 -1.94 -26.17
N SER A 253 41.76 -1.09 -25.74
CA SER A 253 42.79 -0.51 -26.61
C SER A 253 43.81 -1.54 -27.11
N LEU A 254 44.06 -2.61 -26.34
CA LEU A 254 44.95 -3.71 -26.74
C LEU A 254 44.26 -4.64 -27.75
N LEU A 255 42.99 -4.97 -27.53
CA LEU A 255 42.17 -5.76 -28.46
C LEU A 255 41.99 -5.04 -29.82
N GLU A 256 41.83 -3.72 -29.82
CA GLU A 256 41.77 -2.93 -31.06
C GLU A 256 43.11 -2.95 -31.81
N LYS A 257 44.25 -2.79 -31.12
CA LYS A 257 45.59 -2.94 -31.72
C LYS A 257 45.81 -4.33 -32.31
N LYS A 258 45.43 -5.39 -31.60
CA LYS A 258 45.48 -6.78 -32.10
C LYS A 258 44.69 -6.94 -33.39
N LYS A 259 43.46 -6.42 -33.43
CA LYS A 259 42.59 -6.46 -34.63
C LYS A 259 43.22 -5.72 -35.82
N ASN A 260 43.81 -4.55 -35.59
CA ASN A 260 44.44 -3.75 -36.64
C ASN A 260 45.68 -4.44 -37.21
N TYR A 261 46.59 -4.95 -36.38
CA TYR A 261 47.77 -5.69 -36.84
C TYR A 261 47.40 -6.96 -37.64
N ILE A 262 46.39 -7.72 -37.22
CA ILE A 262 45.88 -8.87 -37.99
C ILE A 262 45.35 -8.44 -39.36
N GLY A 263 44.65 -7.30 -39.45
CA GLY A 263 44.16 -6.74 -40.71
C GLY A 263 45.29 -6.32 -41.67
N GLU A 264 46.30 -5.61 -41.14
CA GLU A 264 47.46 -5.17 -41.92
C GLU A 264 48.31 -6.34 -42.42
N ILE A 265 48.61 -7.32 -41.55
CA ILE A 265 49.34 -8.55 -41.90
C ILE A 265 48.61 -9.30 -43.03
N LYS A 266 47.28 -9.41 -42.95
CA LYS A 266 46.48 -10.05 -44.01
C LYS A 266 46.62 -9.30 -45.34
N THR A 267 46.43 -7.98 -45.33
CA THR A 267 46.53 -7.14 -46.55
C THR A 267 47.90 -7.27 -47.21
N ILE A 268 48.97 -7.21 -46.41
CA ILE A 268 50.34 -7.37 -46.91
C ILE A 268 50.58 -8.80 -47.46
N SER A 269 49.96 -9.82 -46.86
CA SER A 269 50.06 -11.20 -47.33
C SER A 269 49.34 -11.43 -48.66
N ASP A 270 48.19 -10.77 -48.86
CA ASP A 270 47.43 -10.80 -50.12
C ASP A 270 48.21 -10.07 -51.24
N GLU A 271 48.81 -8.91 -50.95
CA GLU A 271 49.70 -8.18 -51.87
C GLU A 271 50.95 -9.01 -52.25
N LEU A 272 51.59 -9.67 -51.29
CA LEU A 272 52.76 -10.53 -51.55
C LEU A 272 52.42 -11.69 -52.50
N SER A 273 51.21 -12.24 -52.41
CA SER A 273 50.75 -13.31 -53.31
C SER A 273 50.64 -12.83 -54.76
N ASP A 274 49.94 -11.71 -54.99
CA ASP A 274 49.75 -11.11 -56.32
C ASP A 274 51.08 -10.69 -56.97
N ILE A 275 51.98 -10.05 -56.22
CA ILE A 275 53.30 -9.65 -56.73
C ILE A 275 54.16 -10.89 -57.07
N SER A 276 54.11 -11.95 -56.26
CA SER A 276 54.85 -13.20 -56.50
C SER A 276 54.38 -13.93 -57.77
N GLU A 277 53.07 -13.98 -58.02
CA GLU A 277 52.50 -14.58 -59.23
C GLU A 277 52.90 -13.79 -60.48
N ARG A 278 52.82 -12.46 -60.44
CA ARG A 278 53.26 -11.58 -61.54
C ARG A 278 54.75 -11.76 -61.84
N ARG A 279 55.58 -11.90 -60.81
CA ARG A 279 57.02 -12.18 -60.96
C ARG A 279 57.28 -13.52 -61.64
N ALA A 280 56.62 -14.59 -61.22
CA ALA A 280 56.76 -15.93 -61.82
C ALA A 280 56.42 -15.93 -63.32
N ASN A 281 55.34 -15.23 -63.71
CA ASN A 281 54.95 -15.10 -65.12
C ASN A 281 55.98 -14.36 -65.98
N ASN A 282 56.66 -13.33 -65.45
CA ASN A 282 57.71 -12.61 -66.20
C ASN A 282 59.01 -13.42 -66.30
N LEU A 283 59.35 -14.24 -65.29
CA LEU A 283 60.48 -15.18 -65.37
C LEU A 283 60.30 -16.21 -66.51
N LEU A 284 59.10 -16.78 -66.64
CA LEU A 284 58.77 -17.71 -67.74
C LEU A 284 58.88 -17.06 -69.13
N LEU A 285 58.57 -15.76 -69.25
CA LEU A 285 58.75 -14.98 -70.48
C LEU A 285 60.24 -14.78 -70.82
N ARG A 286 61.06 -14.42 -69.83
CA ARG A 286 62.52 -14.28 -69.99
C ARG A 286 63.16 -15.60 -70.45
N ASP A 287 62.76 -16.72 -69.84
CA ASP A 287 63.36 -18.03 -70.15
C ASP A 287 62.95 -18.55 -71.56
N GLN A 288 61.93 -17.95 -72.20
CA GLN A 288 61.54 -18.21 -73.60
C GLN A 288 62.21 -17.28 -74.62
N ALA A 289 63.04 -16.32 -74.20
CA ALA A 289 63.61 -15.25 -75.04
C ALA A 289 64.27 -15.73 -76.34
N GLY A 290 65.04 -16.82 -76.29
CA GLY A 290 65.75 -17.35 -77.45
C GLY A 290 64.82 -17.85 -78.56
N LYS A 291 63.67 -18.43 -78.20
CA LYS A 291 62.67 -18.92 -79.17
C LYS A 291 61.89 -17.79 -79.82
N ILE A 292 61.56 -16.75 -79.06
CA ILE A 292 60.84 -15.57 -79.54
C ILE A 292 61.70 -14.80 -80.56
N LYS A 293 62.99 -14.56 -80.26
CA LYS A 293 63.91 -13.86 -81.18
C LYS A 293 64.13 -14.62 -82.49
N ALA A 294 64.23 -15.95 -82.46
CA ALA A 294 64.39 -16.77 -83.66
C ALA A 294 63.15 -16.78 -84.58
N ALA A 295 61.95 -16.72 -84.00
CA ALA A 295 60.70 -16.68 -84.76
C ALA A 295 60.54 -15.39 -85.57
N VAL A 296 60.87 -14.23 -84.98
CA VAL A 296 60.81 -12.91 -85.63
C VAL A 296 61.72 -12.82 -86.85
N GLU A 297 62.95 -13.33 -86.73
CA GLU A 297 63.92 -13.34 -87.85
C GLU A 297 63.46 -14.28 -88.99
N SER A 298 62.81 -15.40 -88.64
CA SER A 298 62.34 -16.38 -89.62
C SER A 298 61.11 -15.89 -90.40
N GLU A 299 60.18 -15.19 -89.74
CA GLU A 299 59.00 -14.58 -90.38
C GLU A 299 59.41 -13.53 -91.43
N LYS A 300 60.41 -12.70 -91.10
CA LYS A 300 60.95 -11.68 -92.00
C LYS A 300 61.52 -12.29 -93.29
N GLN A 301 62.38 -13.31 -93.17
CA GLN A 301 63.04 -13.96 -94.31
C GLN A 301 62.07 -14.75 -95.23
N LEU A 302 60.94 -15.19 -94.70
CA LEU A 302 59.89 -15.85 -95.49
C LEU A 302 59.04 -14.82 -96.25
N THR A 303 58.71 -13.68 -95.62
CA THR A 303 57.96 -12.59 -96.25
C THR A 303 58.72 -12.03 -97.47
N GLU A 304 60.02 -11.74 -97.33
CA GLU A 304 60.87 -11.25 -98.44
C GLU A 304 60.93 -12.24 -99.64
N LYS A 305 60.82 -13.55 -99.38
CA LYS A 305 60.77 -14.58 -100.44
C LYS A 305 59.41 -14.68 -101.11
N TYR A 306 58.33 -14.44 -100.38
CA TYR A 306 56.97 -14.46 -100.91
C TYR A 306 56.79 -13.39 -101.99
N GLU A 307 57.12 -12.13 -101.68
CA GLU A 307 56.98 -10.99 -102.59
C GLU A 307 57.78 -11.18 -103.90
N SER A 308 58.98 -11.78 -103.81
CA SER A 308 59.84 -12.02 -104.97
C SER A 308 59.26 -13.03 -105.97
N ILE A 309 58.57 -14.07 -105.50
CA ILE A 309 57.99 -15.12 -106.38
C ILE A 309 56.66 -14.62 -106.99
N GLU A 310 55.89 -13.81 -106.25
CA GLU A 310 54.63 -13.22 -106.73
C GLU A 310 54.86 -12.30 -107.95
N SER A 311 55.91 -11.48 -107.92
CA SER A 311 56.31 -10.64 -109.05
C SER A 311 56.61 -11.44 -110.32
N GLN A 312 57.29 -12.60 -110.21
CA GLN A 312 57.67 -13.43 -111.35
C GLN A 312 56.48 -14.14 -112.01
N ILE A 313 55.44 -14.47 -111.25
CA ILE A 313 54.18 -15.04 -111.77
C ILE A 313 53.45 -14.01 -112.63
N SER A 314 53.47 -12.74 -112.21
CA SER A 314 52.77 -11.65 -112.91
C SER A 314 53.33 -11.43 -114.32
N GLU A 315 54.66 -11.31 -114.45
CA GLU A 315 55.33 -11.10 -115.74
C GLU A 315 55.10 -12.26 -116.73
N LEU A 316 55.26 -13.51 -116.28
CA LEU A 316 55.05 -14.69 -117.13
C LEU A 316 53.59 -14.84 -117.60
N SER A 317 52.62 -14.42 -116.79
CA SER A 317 51.20 -14.49 -117.15
C SER A 317 50.84 -13.53 -118.28
N ALA A 318 51.43 -12.33 -118.29
CA ALA A 318 51.20 -11.33 -119.34
C ALA A 318 51.77 -11.76 -120.71
N ASP A 319 52.95 -12.39 -120.74
CA ASP A 319 53.58 -12.88 -121.98
C ASP A 319 52.81 -14.07 -122.60
N TYR A 320 52.15 -14.90 -121.77
CA TYR A 320 51.28 -15.97 -122.25
C TYR A 320 50.02 -15.44 -122.97
N GLU A 321 49.33 -14.45 -122.41
CA GLU A 321 48.09 -13.92 -123.01
C GLU A 321 48.33 -13.18 -124.32
N ALA A 322 49.41 -12.40 -124.43
CA ALA A 322 49.75 -11.65 -125.64
C ALA A 322 49.95 -12.57 -126.86
N LYS A 323 50.73 -13.65 -126.70
CA LYS A 323 51.03 -14.61 -127.78
C LYS A 323 49.82 -15.45 -128.19
N SER A 324 48.90 -15.73 -127.27
CA SER A 324 47.68 -16.49 -127.58
C SER A 324 46.77 -15.73 -128.55
N GLN A 325 46.55 -14.44 -128.32
CA GLN A 325 45.65 -13.62 -129.14
C GLN A 325 46.15 -13.36 -130.58
N GLU A 326 47.47 -13.40 -130.79
CA GLU A 326 48.07 -13.19 -132.11
C GLU A 326 47.81 -14.40 -133.05
N ILE A 327 47.83 -15.62 -132.50
CA ILE A 327 47.58 -16.87 -133.24
C ILE A 327 46.11 -16.94 -133.68
N GLU A 328 45.16 -16.63 -132.79
CA GLU A 328 43.71 -16.70 -133.09
C GLU A 328 43.30 -15.78 -134.26
N LYS A 329 43.71 -14.50 -134.21
CA LYS A 329 43.38 -13.52 -135.25
C LYS A 329 43.94 -13.90 -136.62
N SER A 330 45.11 -14.53 -136.66
CA SER A 330 45.75 -14.99 -137.91
C SER A 330 44.93 -16.09 -138.58
N ASN A 331 44.42 -17.05 -137.80
CA ASN A 331 43.71 -18.22 -138.33
C ASN A 331 42.27 -17.90 -138.74
N GLU A 332 41.58 -16.99 -138.03
CA GLU A 332 40.21 -16.58 -138.39
C GLU A 332 40.08 -15.99 -139.81
N SER A 333 41.08 -15.22 -140.25
CA SER A 333 41.05 -14.58 -141.57
C SER A 333 41.07 -15.62 -142.69
N ILE A 334 41.99 -16.59 -142.59
CA ILE A 334 42.21 -17.65 -143.58
C ILE A 334 40.96 -18.53 -143.75
N HIS A 335 40.27 -18.85 -142.64
CA HIS A 335 39.06 -19.68 -142.70
C HIS A 335 37.87 -19.04 -143.44
N ARG A 336 37.76 -17.69 -143.47
CA ARG A 336 36.69 -17.02 -144.21
C ARG A 336 36.88 -17.14 -145.72
N GLU A 337 38.13 -17.07 -146.17
CA GLU A 337 38.51 -17.05 -147.59
C GLU A 337 38.37 -18.44 -148.24
N ILE A 338 38.80 -19.49 -147.52
CA ILE A 338 38.56 -20.90 -147.91
C ILE A 338 37.05 -21.18 -148.12
N LYS A 339 36.19 -20.66 -147.25
CA LYS A 339 34.74 -20.89 -147.31
C LYS A 339 34.08 -20.24 -148.54
N PHE A 340 34.64 -19.13 -149.03
CA PHE A 340 34.16 -18.49 -150.26
C PHE A 340 34.46 -19.38 -151.48
N LEU A 341 35.71 -19.83 -151.62
CA LEU A 341 36.16 -20.72 -152.70
C LEU A 341 35.33 -22.02 -152.80
N ASP A 342 35.07 -22.66 -151.66
CA ASP A 342 34.22 -23.87 -151.60
C ASP A 342 32.82 -23.66 -152.19
N SER A 343 32.21 -22.50 -151.93
CA SER A 343 30.85 -22.21 -152.39
C SER A 343 30.78 -22.07 -153.93
N THR A 344 31.71 -21.33 -154.52
CA THR A 344 31.82 -21.14 -155.98
C THR A 344 32.08 -22.47 -156.69
N LYS A 345 32.92 -23.33 -156.10
CA LYS A 345 33.16 -24.68 -156.64
C LYS A 345 31.87 -25.48 -156.78
N THR A 346 31.03 -25.49 -155.75
CA THR A 346 29.75 -26.24 -155.77
C THR A 346 28.72 -25.73 -156.78
N GLU A 347 28.74 -24.45 -157.16
CA GLU A 347 27.86 -23.95 -158.22
C GLU A 347 28.33 -24.39 -159.60
N ASN A 348 29.62 -24.21 -159.90
CA ASN A 348 30.21 -24.66 -161.16
C ASN A 348 30.03 -26.18 -161.36
N GLN A 349 30.17 -26.99 -160.30
CA GLN A 349 29.98 -28.44 -160.36
C GLN A 349 28.56 -28.82 -160.85
N LYS A 350 27.52 -28.13 -160.36
CA LYS A 350 26.11 -28.39 -160.75
C LYS A 350 25.82 -28.04 -162.21
N CYS A 351 26.38 -26.94 -162.72
CA CYS A 351 26.28 -26.61 -164.14
C CYS A 351 26.95 -27.68 -165.02
N LEU A 352 28.08 -28.21 -164.57
CA LEU A 352 28.84 -29.26 -165.23
C LEU A 352 28.02 -30.56 -165.36
N ASP A 353 27.34 -30.99 -164.30
CA ASP A 353 26.47 -32.17 -164.31
C ASP A 353 25.27 -32.00 -165.26
N PHE A 354 24.60 -30.84 -165.22
CA PHE A 354 23.45 -30.53 -166.08
C PHE A 354 23.82 -30.48 -167.58
N LEU A 355 25.02 -29.96 -167.90
CA LEU A 355 25.59 -30.02 -169.25
C LEU A 355 25.85 -31.45 -169.70
N ASN A 356 26.42 -32.29 -168.82
CA ASN A 356 26.71 -33.70 -169.11
C ASN A 356 25.44 -34.48 -169.45
N GLU A 357 24.37 -34.26 -168.69
CA GLU A 357 23.06 -34.89 -168.90
C GLU A 357 22.44 -34.43 -170.23
N SER A 358 22.55 -33.14 -170.57
CA SER A 358 22.10 -32.59 -171.85
C SER A 358 22.89 -33.15 -173.05
N ILE A 359 24.22 -33.26 -172.93
CA ILE A 359 25.13 -33.85 -173.93
C ILE A 359 24.79 -35.33 -174.15
N SER A 360 24.52 -36.08 -173.08
CA SER A 360 24.07 -37.48 -173.13
C SER A 360 22.73 -37.62 -173.86
N GLY A 361 21.75 -36.77 -173.51
CA GLY A 361 20.44 -36.73 -174.15
C GLY A 361 20.53 -36.46 -175.66
N LEU A 362 21.30 -35.44 -176.07
CA LEU A 362 21.53 -35.11 -177.49
C LEU A 362 22.21 -36.26 -178.25
N LYS A 363 23.22 -36.92 -177.68
CA LYS A 363 23.87 -38.11 -178.28
C LYS A 363 22.89 -39.28 -178.47
N SER A 364 22.01 -39.53 -177.50
CA SER A 364 20.99 -40.58 -177.63
C SER A 364 19.94 -40.24 -178.70
N LYS A 365 19.61 -38.95 -178.84
CA LYS A 365 18.63 -38.44 -179.80
C LYS A 365 19.16 -38.52 -181.24
N LEU A 366 20.44 -38.20 -181.44
CA LEU A 366 21.17 -38.46 -182.70
C LEU A 366 21.09 -39.95 -183.08
N SER A 367 21.45 -40.88 -182.19
CA SER A 367 21.41 -42.31 -182.53
C SER A 367 19.99 -42.84 -182.81
N THR A 368 18.95 -42.26 -182.20
CA THR A 368 17.55 -42.61 -182.53
C THR A 368 17.05 -41.99 -183.83
N LEU A 369 17.50 -40.78 -184.19
CA LEU A 369 17.22 -40.17 -185.49
C LEU A 369 17.87 -40.99 -186.61
N SER A 370 19.15 -41.30 -186.49
CA SER A 370 19.90 -42.14 -187.43
C SER A 370 19.20 -43.49 -187.71
N ASN A 371 18.77 -44.19 -186.65
CA ASN A 371 18.02 -45.45 -186.79
C ASN A 371 16.63 -45.27 -187.44
N LYS A 372 15.90 -44.19 -187.13
CA LYS A 372 14.60 -43.89 -187.75
C LYS A 372 14.72 -43.54 -189.23
N ILE A 373 15.76 -42.81 -189.62
CA ILE A 373 16.07 -42.51 -191.02
C ILE A 373 16.34 -43.81 -191.78
N SER A 374 17.09 -44.74 -191.19
CA SER A 374 17.32 -46.08 -191.76
C SER A 374 16.03 -46.91 -191.93
N GLU A 375 15.16 -46.96 -190.91
CA GLU A 375 13.85 -47.65 -191.03
C GLU A 375 12.91 -47.01 -192.06
N ALA A 376 12.82 -45.67 -192.07
CA ALA A 376 11.92 -44.95 -192.95
C ALA A 376 12.30 -45.14 -194.42
N ASN A 377 13.60 -45.15 -194.72
CA ASN A 377 14.13 -45.50 -196.04
C ASN A 377 13.71 -46.92 -196.46
N ASN A 378 13.83 -47.92 -195.57
CA ASN A 378 13.41 -49.29 -195.87
C ASN A 378 11.90 -49.44 -196.10
N LYS A 379 11.05 -48.76 -195.31
CA LYS A 379 9.58 -48.82 -195.44
C LYS A 379 9.04 -48.06 -196.65
N SER A 380 9.66 -46.92 -196.99
CA SER A 380 9.34 -46.12 -198.17
C SER A 380 9.38 -46.94 -199.48
N ALA A 381 10.22 -47.97 -199.54
CA ALA A 381 10.36 -48.84 -200.72
C ALA A 381 9.12 -49.70 -201.06
N LEU A 382 8.18 -49.91 -200.13
CA LEU A 382 6.94 -50.66 -200.41
C LEU A 382 5.86 -49.85 -201.16
N LEU A 383 5.96 -48.53 -201.19
CA LEU A 383 4.91 -47.66 -201.74
C LEU A 383 4.68 -47.93 -203.23
N GLU A 384 5.76 -48.22 -203.93
CA GLU A 384 5.81 -48.40 -205.38
C GLU A 384 5.23 -49.76 -205.83
N GLN A 385 4.32 -50.35 -205.03
CA GLN A 385 3.84 -51.74 -205.20
C GLN A 385 2.30 -51.96 -205.22
N VAL A 386 1.41 -51.00 -204.88
CA VAL A 386 0.00 -51.39 -204.56
C VAL A 386 -1.13 -50.37 -204.86
N PRO A 387 -2.40 -50.80 -205.17
CA PRO A 387 -3.31 -50.02 -206.03
C PRO A 387 -4.56 -49.36 -205.39
N CYS A 388 -4.88 -49.58 -204.12
CA CYS A 388 -6.26 -49.44 -203.62
C CYS A 388 -6.66 -48.18 -202.84
N ASN A 389 -5.81 -47.17 -202.55
CA ASN A 389 -6.16 -45.89 -201.84
C ASN A 389 -7.30 -45.10 -202.58
N GLY A 390 -8.52 -45.66 -202.69
CA GLY A 390 -9.53 -45.39 -203.72
C GLY A 390 -11.06 -45.61 -203.45
N VAL A 391 -11.59 -46.18 -202.35
CA VAL A 391 -13.02 -46.63 -202.28
C VAL A 391 -14.09 -45.59 -201.85
N GLU A 392 -15.36 -45.75 -202.28
CA GLU A 392 -16.51 -44.84 -202.05
C GLU A 392 -17.81 -45.50 -201.46
N ILE A 393 -17.83 -45.98 -200.20
CA ILE A 393 -19.02 -46.63 -199.57
C ILE A 393 -19.90 -45.65 -198.76
N SER A 394 -21.24 -45.86 -198.74
CA SER A 394 -22.26 -45.12 -197.93
C SER A 394 -22.04 -43.60 -197.88
N GLY A 395 -21.62 -43.02 -199.00
CA GLY A 395 -21.14 -41.65 -199.07
C GLY A 395 -19.67 -41.52 -198.69
N LYS A 396 -19.33 -41.44 -197.39
CA LYS A 396 -18.03 -40.89 -196.94
C LYS A 396 -16.81 -41.84 -197.01
N LYS A 397 -16.75 -42.62 -198.08
CA LYS A 397 -15.51 -43.13 -198.71
C LYS A 397 -14.57 -43.98 -197.83
N LEU A 398 -13.44 -44.30 -198.44
CA LEU A 398 -12.13 -44.51 -197.86
C LEU A 398 -11.30 -43.24 -198.18
N ASN A 399 -11.28 -42.68 -199.42
CA ASN A 399 -10.82 -43.45 -200.58
C ASN A 399 -9.36 -43.79 -200.34
N GLU A 400 -8.59 -42.72 -200.23
CA GLU A 400 -7.42 -42.56 -199.38
C GLU A 400 -7.22 -43.66 -198.32
N ALA A 401 -8.15 -43.87 -197.39
CA ALA A 401 -8.09 -44.85 -196.30
C ALA A 401 -8.14 -46.34 -196.72
N CYS A 402 -7.75 -46.71 -197.94
CA CYS A 402 -7.58 -48.13 -198.25
C CYS A 402 -6.42 -48.72 -197.48
N LEU A 403 -6.70 -49.91 -196.99
CA LEU A 403 -6.54 -50.16 -195.57
C LEU A 403 -5.17 -50.75 -195.22
N LEU A 404 -4.17 -50.35 -196.00
CA LEU A 404 -2.82 -50.90 -196.10
C LEU A 404 -1.81 -49.89 -196.68
N LEU A 405 -2.25 -49.01 -197.60
CA LEU A 405 -1.32 -48.42 -198.59
C LEU A 405 -0.88 -46.99 -198.25
N ALA A 406 -1.39 -46.44 -197.16
CA ALA A 406 -0.98 -45.15 -196.61
C ALA A 406 0.43 -45.18 -195.97
N ASP A 407 0.85 -46.34 -195.45
CA ASP A 407 2.02 -46.45 -194.58
C ASP A 407 3.33 -46.10 -195.27
N ALA A 408 3.49 -46.52 -196.53
CA ALA A 408 4.72 -46.22 -197.27
C ALA A 408 4.75 -44.77 -197.82
N ILE A 409 3.59 -44.10 -198.00
CA ILE A 409 3.53 -42.66 -198.33
C ILE A 409 4.00 -41.83 -197.14
N SER A 410 3.45 -42.16 -195.96
CA SER A 410 3.82 -41.58 -194.67
C SER A 410 5.34 -41.69 -194.41
N ALA A 411 5.95 -42.83 -194.75
CA ALA A 411 7.39 -43.03 -194.62
C ALA A 411 8.22 -42.12 -195.54
N LYS A 412 7.90 -42.07 -196.84
CA LYS A 412 8.67 -41.31 -197.85
C LYS A 412 8.69 -39.80 -197.59
N ALA A 413 7.61 -39.26 -197.01
CA ALA A 413 7.50 -37.84 -196.65
C ALA A 413 8.32 -37.44 -195.40
N LYS A 414 8.57 -38.36 -194.47
CA LYS A 414 9.22 -38.06 -193.17
C LYS A 414 10.75 -38.01 -193.20
N ILE A 415 11.40 -38.62 -194.19
CA ILE A 415 12.87 -38.75 -194.22
C ILE A 415 13.55 -37.37 -194.21
N THR A 416 13.09 -36.45 -195.06
CA THR A 416 13.60 -35.08 -195.14
C THR A 416 13.36 -34.23 -193.89
N GLU A 417 12.35 -34.55 -193.05
CA GLU A 417 12.21 -33.93 -191.72
C GLU A 417 13.26 -34.47 -190.74
N LEU A 418 13.46 -35.79 -190.73
CA LEU A 418 14.35 -36.46 -189.77
C LEU A 418 15.83 -36.10 -190.01
N GLU A 419 16.28 -36.03 -191.27
CA GLU A 419 17.66 -35.63 -191.63
C GLU A 419 17.95 -34.18 -191.23
N ALA A 420 16.97 -33.29 -191.35
CA ALA A 420 17.09 -31.90 -190.88
C ALA A 420 17.13 -31.82 -189.33
N GLU A 421 16.40 -32.70 -188.64
CA GLU A 421 16.41 -32.79 -187.18
C GLU A 421 17.73 -33.36 -186.64
N GLU A 422 18.36 -34.30 -187.35
CA GLU A 422 19.65 -34.92 -187.00
C GLU A 422 20.77 -33.88 -187.01
N LYS A 423 20.96 -33.17 -188.12
CA LYS A 423 22.02 -32.15 -188.26
C LYS A 423 21.90 -31.04 -187.20
N LYS A 424 20.68 -30.57 -186.92
CA LYS A 424 20.42 -29.55 -185.89
C LYS A 424 20.78 -30.04 -184.48
N THR A 425 20.57 -31.34 -184.22
CA THR A 425 20.94 -31.96 -182.94
C THR A 425 22.46 -32.06 -182.79
N GLU A 426 23.19 -32.24 -183.89
CA GLU A 426 24.66 -32.33 -183.93
C GLU A 426 25.35 -30.98 -183.67
N GLU A 427 24.88 -29.90 -184.31
CA GLU A 427 25.38 -28.53 -184.04
C GLU A 427 25.17 -28.15 -182.55
N THR A 428 23.99 -28.46 -182.00
CA THR A 428 23.67 -28.21 -180.58
C THR A 428 24.58 -28.99 -179.61
N LEU A 429 25.00 -30.20 -179.99
CA LEU A 429 25.88 -31.03 -179.18
C LEU A 429 27.31 -30.44 -179.10
N GLN A 430 27.80 -29.84 -180.18
CA GLN A 430 29.13 -29.27 -180.24
C GLN A 430 29.26 -28.01 -179.36
N GLU A 431 28.24 -27.14 -179.35
CA GLU A 431 28.19 -25.97 -178.45
C GLU A 431 28.20 -26.38 -176.97
N LYS A 432 27.47 -27.44 -176.60
CA LYS A 432 27.41 -27.89 -175.19
C LYS A 432 28.73 -28.52 -174.72
N LEU A 433 29.49 -29.15 -175.62
CA LEU A 433 30.80 -29.72 -175.30
C LEU A 433 31.87 -28.65 -175.04
N THR A 434 31.88 -27.52 -175.76
CA THR A 434 32.84 -26.44 -175.49
C THR A 434 32.52 -25.71 -174.18
N GLU A 435 31.24 -25.52 -173.86
CA GLU A 435 30.78 -24.96 -172.58
C GLU A 435 31.19 -25.84 -171.38
N PHE A 436 31.11 -27.17 -171.53
CA PHE A 436 31.49 -28.16 -170.52
C PHE A 436 32.98 -28.10 -170.14
N ASP A 437 33.89 -28.06 -171.13
CA ASP A 437 35.34 -28.04 -170.86
C ASP A 437 35.81 -26.71 -170.27
N SER A 438 35.10 -25.60 -170.51
CA SER A 438 35.40 -24.30 -169.88
C SER A 438 35.20 -24.36 -168.36
N ILE A 439 34.01 -24.74 -167.90
CA ILE A 439 33.65 -24.79 -166.47
C ILE A 439 34.54 -25.79 -165.71
N LYS A 440 34.92 -26.90 -166.37
CA LYS A 440 35.81 -27.93 -165.81
C LYS A 440 37.22 -27.41 -165.48
N ASN A 441 37.74 -26.46 -166.25
CA ASN A 441 39.03 -25.85 -165.98
C ASN A 441 38.97 -24.82 -164.84
N GLU A 442 37.85 -24.10 -164.70
CA GLU A 442 37.64 -23.20 -163.55
C GLU A 442 37.63 -23.95 -162.21
N ILE A 443 36.92 -25.09 -162.14
CA ILE A 443 36.85 -25.91 -160.91
C ILE A 443 38.23 -26.37 -160.44
N LYS A 444 39.12 -26.77 -161.37
CA LYS A 444 40.50 -27.18 -161.02
C LYS A 444 41.28 -26.04 -160.37
N LYS A 445 41.13 -24.82 -160.88
CA LYS A 445 41.86 -23.66 -160.37
C LYS A 445 41.43 -23.31 -158.94
N ILE A 446 40.12 -23.40 -158.65
CA ILE A 446 39.58 -23.20 -157.30
C ILE A 446 40.15 -24.22 -156.30
N ASP A 447 40.38 -25.47 -156.71
CA ASP A 447 40.99 -26.49 -155.84
C ASP A 447 42.47 -26.19 -155.51
N GLU A 448 43.24 -25.70 -156.47
CA GLU A 448 44.65 -25.29 -156.27
C GLU A 448 44.74 -24.09 -155.31
N ASP A 449 43.91 -23.06 -155.51
CA ASP A 449 43.87 -21.86 -154.67
C ASP A 449 43.47 -22.21 -153.21
N ARG A 450 42.49 -23.12 -153.03
CA ARG A 450 42.03 -23.57 -151.70
C ARG A 450 43.11 -24.35 -150.94
N PHE A 451 43.88 -25.20 -151.62
CA PHE A 451 44.94 -25.98 -150.99
C PHE A 451 46.04 -25.07 -150.40
N ASN A 452 46.53 -24.12 -151.19
CA ASN A 452 47.57 -23.17 -150.78
C ASN A 452 47.16 -22.30 -149.58
N LEU A 453 45.88 -21.92 -149.49
CA LEU A 453 45.35 -21.20 -148.32
C LEU A 453 45.37 -22.06 -147.04
N SER A 454 45.18 -23.37 -147.15
CA SER A 454 45.08 -24.27 -145.98
C SER A 454 46.41 -24.57 -145.28
N GLU A 455 47.55 -24.51 -145.97
CA GLU A 455 48.88 -24.70 -145.35
C GLU A 455 49.30 -23.56 -144.40
N ASN A 456 48.67 -22.39 -144.48
CA ASN A 456 49.10 -21.18 -143.76
C ASN A 456 48.55 -21.02 -142.33
N LEU A 457 47.91 -22.05 -141.76
CA LEU A 457 47.35 -22.02 -140.40
C LEU A 457 48.42 -22.29 -139.32
N LYS A 458 48.45 -21.47 -138.26
CA LYS A 458 49.44 -21.53 -137.16
C LYS A 458 48.98 -22.39 -135.97
N SER A 459 49.90 -23.11 -135.30
CA SER A 459 49.62 -23.91 -134.09
C SER A 459 50.01 -23.21 -132.77
N PHE A 460 49.49 -23.73 -131.65
CA PHE A 460 49.67 -23.18 -130.29
C PHE A 460 50.84 -23.80 -129.49
N ASP A 461 51.67 -24.65 -130.09
CA ASP A 461 52.70 -25.40 -129.35
C ASP A 461 53.76 -24.52 -128.67
N SER A 462 53.94 -23.28 -129.15
CA SER A 462 54.94 -22.32 -128.67
C SER A 462 54.66 -21.67 -127.30
N ILE A 463 53.43 -21.73 -126.77
CA ILE A 463 53.05 -21.07 -125.50
C ILE A 463 52.88 -22.04 -124.31
N LYS A 464 53.01 -23.35 -124.54
CA LYS A 464 52.76 -24.39 -123.53
C LYS A 464 53.72 -24.33 -122.32
N SER A 465 55.00 -24.09 -122.56
CA SER A 465 56.06 -24.07 -121.53
C SER A 465 55.95 -22.89 -120.54
N ILE A 466 55.39 -21.76 -120.98
CA ILE A 466 55.17 -20.58 -120.12
C ILE A 466 54.14 -20.93 -119.04
N LYS A 467 53.05 -21.60 -119.42
CA LYS A 467 51.97 -22.02 -118.52
C LYS A 467 52.42 -22.99 -117.43
N GLU A 468 53.21 -24.00 -117.80
CA GLU A 468 53.77 -24.99 -116.85
C GLU A 468 54.74 -24.36 -115.83
N THR A 469 55.31 -23.20 -116.12
CA THR A 469 56.20 -22.46 -115.21
C THR A 469 55.41 -21.63 -114.18
N ILE A 470 54.33 -20.96 -114.62
CA ILE A 470 53.42 -20.19 -113.77
C ILE A 470 52.82 -21.05 -112.64
N ASP A 471 52.38 -22.26 -112.97
CA ASP A 471 51.70 -23.13 -112.00
C ASP A 471 52.65 -23.66 -110.91
N LYS A 472 53.95 -23.83 -111.20
CA LYS A 472 54.97 -24.22 -110.20
C LYS A 472 55.18 -23.12 -109.17
N TYR A 473 55.35 -21.87 -109.59
CA TYR A 473 55.57 -20.75 -108.68
C TYR A 473 54.35 -20.48 -107.78
N LYS A 474 53.12 -20.67 -108.29
CA LYS A 474 51.90 -20.58 -107.49
C LYS A 474 51.84 -21.62 -106.36
N ALA A 475 52.37 -22.82 -106.58
CA ALA A 475 52.47 -23.83 -105.52
C ALA A 475 53.48 -23.42 -104.44
N THR A 476 54.62 -22.83 -104.83
CA THR A 476 55.68 -22.41 -103.90
C THR A 476 55.24 -21.27 -102.97
N LEU A 477 54.46 -20.30 -103.46
CA LEU A 477 53.91 -19.22 -102.61
C LEU A 477 53.03 -19.75 -101.47
N LYS A 478 52.23 -20.78 -101.75
CA LYS A 478 51.32 -21.36 -100.76
C LYS A 478 52.06 -21.97 -99.57
N GLU A 479 53.14 -22.70 -99.82
CA GLU A 479 53.96 -23.29 -98.75
C GLU A 479 54.65 -22.23 -97.88
N ILE A 480 55.06 -21.09 -98.46
CA ILE A 480 55.66 -19.97 -97.71
C ILE A 480 54.61 -19.28 -96.82
N SER A 481 53.39 -19.08 -97.33
CA SER A 481 52.27 -18.50 -96.55
C SER A 481 51.94 -19.33 -95.30
N ASP A 482 51.86 -20.65 -95.44
CA ASP A 482 51.53 -21.56 -94.32
C ASP A 482 52.64 -21.56 -93.23
N GLN A 483 53.90 -21.28 -93.58
CA GLN A 483 55.01 -21.17 -92.62
C GLN A 483 54.98 -19.85 -91.83
N ILE A 484 54.59 -18.74 -92.47
CA ILE A 484 54.43 -17.43 -91.81
C ILE A 484 53.31 -17.49 -90.76
N GLU A 485 52.17 -18.10 -91.09
CA GLU A 485 51.01 -18.24 -90.20
C GLU A 485 51.36 -18.92 -88.87
N GLN A 486 52.29 -19.90 -88.88
CA GLN A 486 52.71 -20.66 -87.70
C GLN A 486 53.62 -19.87 -86.73
N LEU A 487 54.25 -18.78 -87.17
CA LEU A 487 55.21 -18.01 -86.36
C LEU A 487 54.56 -16.89 -85.53
N LYS A 488 53.42 -16.35 -85.97
CA LYS A 488 52.65 -15.26 -85.31
C LYS A 488 52.51 -15.38 -83.78
N PRO A 489 52.22 -16.56 -83.16
CA PRO A 489 51.98 -16.66 -81.72
C PRO A 489 53.21 -16.34 -80.85
N LEU A 490 54.42 -16.54 -81.39
CA LEU A 490 55.68 -16.23 -80.71
C LEU A 490 56.11 -14.79 -80.96
N VAL A 491 55.92 -14.28 -82.18
CA VAL A 491 56.24 -12.90 -82.58
C VAL A 491 55.49 -11.88 -81.71
N ASN A 492 54.20 -12.10 -81.46
CA ASN A 492 53.38 -11.23 -80.60
C ASN A 492 53.88 -11.10 -79.14
N ARG A 493 54.76 -12.00 -78.66
CA ARG A 493 55.35 -11.93 -77.30
C ARG A 493 56.62 -11.08 -77.21
N ALA A 494 57.18 -10.63 -78.35
CA ALA A 494 58.44 -9.90 -78.39
C ALA A 494 58.38 -8.53 -77.67
N SER A 495 57.24 -7.83 -77.75
CA SER A 495 57.01 -6.55 -77.06
C SER A 495 57.02 -6.68 -75.53
N HIS A 496 56.49 -7.78 -74.99
CA HIS A 496 56.46 -8.06 -73.56
C HIS A 496 57.83 -8.49 -73.02
N LEU A 497 58.64 -9.18 -73.83
CA LEU A 497 59.99 -9.59 -73.47
C LEU A 497 60.91 -8.39 -73.20
N ALA A 498 60.76 -7.29 -73.94
CA ALA A 498 61.63 -6.12 -73.84
C ALA A 498 61.59 -5.40 -72.48
N VAL A 499 60.54 -5.60 -71.69
CA VAL A 499 60.33 -4.94 -70.37
C VAL A 499 60.28 -5.97 -69.22
N ALA A 500 60.52 -7.26 -69.51
CA ALA A 500 60.36 -8.33 -68.53
C ALA A 500 61.44 -8.28 -67.42
N GLU A 501 62.69 -7.97 -67.76
CA GLU A 501 63.80 -7.94 -66.80
C GLU A 501 63.68 -6.80 -65.78
N GLU A 502 63.28 -5.61 -66.25
CA GLU A 502 63.05 -4.43 -65.39
C GLU A 502 61.90 -4.67 -64.41
N ARG A 503 60.80 -5.29 -64.87
CA ARG A 503 59.65 -5.66 -64.03
C ARG A 503 59.98 -6.72 -62.98
N ILE A 504 60.80 -7.71 -63.31
CA ILE A 504 61.23 -8.73 -62.31
C ILE A 504 61.96 -8.05 -61.16
N LYS A 505 62.86 -7.09 -61.45
CA LYS A 505 63.60 -6.34 -60.43
C LYS A 505 62.67 -5.48 -59.54
N GLU A 506 61.71 -4.79 -60.15
CA GLU A 506 60.69 -4.00 -59.42
C GLU A 506 59.86 -4.89 -58.47
N TYR A 507 59.51 -6.11 -58.90
CA TYR A 507 58.78 -7.06 -58.06
C TYR A 507 59.63 -7.66 -56.93
N ASP A 508 60.91 -7.96 -57.17
CA ASP A 508 61.85 -8.40 -56.11
C ASP A 508 61.99 -7.33 -55.00
N GLU A 509 62.26 -6.08 -55.37
CA GLU A 509 62.40 -4.97 -54.42
C GLU A 509 61.11 -4.73 -53.58
N ARG A 510 59.93 -4.93 -54.19
CA ARG A 510 58.64 -4.85 -53.47
C ARG A 510 58.39 -6.04 -52.55
N ILE A 511 58.74 -7.25 -52.96
CA ILE A 511 58.59 -8.46 -52.13
C ILE A 511 59.44 -8.33 -50.86
N ASP A 512 60.69 -7.88 -50.96
CA ASP A 512 61.57 -7.70 -49.80
C ASP A 512 61.00 -6.67 -48.81
N GLN A 513 60.57 -5.49 -49.31
CA GLN A 513 59.97 -4.44 -48.47
C GLN A 513 58.71 -4.92 -47.74
N ARG A 514 57.79 -5.60 -48.45
CA ARG A 514 56.55 -6.10 -47.86
C ARG A 514 56.79 -7.27 -46.89
N THR A 515 57.75 -8.16 -47.18
CA THR A 515 58.13 -9.26 -46.30
C THR A 515 58.75 -8.74 -44.99
N SER A 516 59.64 -7.75 -45.07
CA SER A 516 60.21 -7.11 -43.88
C SER A 516 59.13 -6.45 -43.02
N LYS A 517 58.16 -5.75 -43.62
CA LYS A 517 57.08 -5.10 -42.87
C LYS A 517 56.10 -6.10 -42.25
N LYS A 518 55.82 -7.22 -42.92
CA LYS A 518 55.03 -8.32 -42.36
C LYS A 518 55.69 -8.89 -41.09
N SER A 519 56.99 -9.16 -41.13
CA SER A 519 57.73 -9.71 -39.98
C SER A 519 57.76 -8.74 -38.78
N GLU A 520 57.89 -7.43 -39.02
CA GLU A 520 57.80 -6.40 -37.98
C GLU A 520 56.41 -6.41 -37.29
N LEU A 521 55.33 -6.46 -38.08
CA LEU A 521 53.95 -6.51 -37.56
C LEU A 521 53.64 -7.82 -36.83
N GLU A 522 54.16 -8.95 -37.29
CA GLU A 522 54.04 -10.25 -36.59
C GLU A 522 54.73 -10.23 -35.22
N GLY A 523 55.89 -9.55 -35.11
CA GLY A 523 56.58 -9.32 -33.83
C GLY A 523 55.77 -8.43 -32.87
N LEU A 524 55.18 -7.35 -33.38
CA LEU A 524 54.30 -6.46 -32.60
C LEU A 524 52.99 -7.14 -32.18
N LEU A 525 52.39 -7.96 -33.05
CA LEU A 525 51.20 -8.74 -32.73
C LEU A 525 51.47 -9.67 -31.54
N LYS A 526 52.58 -10.41 -31.56
CA LYS A 526 52.95 -11.35 -30.49
C LYS A 526 53.16 -10.66 -29.13
N SER A 527 53.72 -9.45 -29.11
CA SER A 527 53.88 -8.69 -27.86
C SER A 527 52.54 -8.21 -27.31
N VAL A 528 51.62 -7.75 -28.18
CA VAL A 528 50.25 -7.37 -27.78
C VAL A 528 49.44 -8.58 -27.30
N GLU A 529 49.60 -9.75 -27.92
CA GLU A 529 48.94 -10.99 -27.47
C GLU A 529 49.40 -11.44 -26.09
N THR A 530 50.68 -11.24 -25.76
CA THR A 530 51.19 -11.53 -24.40
C THR A 530 50.56 -10.59 -23.38
N LEU A 531 50.52 -9.29 -23.67
CA LEU A 531 49.92 -8.28 -22.80
C LEU A 531 48.40 -8.46 -22.61
N ILE A 532 47.69 -8.96 -23.62
CA ILE A 532 46.26 -9.29 -23.50
C ILE A 532 46.06 -10.46 -22.53
N SER A 533 46.89 -11.50 -22.60
CA SER A 533 46.79 -12.65 -21.69
C SER A 533 47.01 -12.26 -20.23
N ASP A 534 47.95 -11.35 -19.96
CA ASP A 534 48.22 -10.86 -18.60
C ASP A 534 47.02 -10.06 -18.04
N GLU A 535 46.44 -9.17 -18.85
CA GLU A 535 45.27 -8.37 -18.46
C GLU A 535 43.97 -9.20 -18.33
N GLU A 536 43.79 -10.25 -19.14
CA GLU A 536 42.67 -11.20 -18.99
C GLU A 536 42.72 -11.93 -17.63
N GLU A 537 43.91 -12.33 -17.17
CA GLU A 537 44.09 -12.95 -15.86
C GLU A 537 43.90 -11.97 -14.69
N GLU A 538 44.24 -10.68 -14.86
CA GLU A 538 43.91 -9.63 -13.88
C GLU A 538 42.40 -9.31 -13.86
N ALA A 539 41.73 -9.30 -15.01
CA ALA A 539 40.29 -9.06 -15.11
C ALA A 539 39.48 -10.16 -14.37
N GLU A 540 39.84 -11.44 -14.49
CA GLU A 540 39.20 -12.52 -13.72
C GLU A 540 39.41 -12.34 -12.20
N LYS A 541 40.62 -11.92 -11.76
CA LYS A 541 40.91 -11.65 -10.34
C LYS A 541 40.08 -10.48 -9.81
N ILE A 542 39.93 -9.41 -10.61
CA ILE A 542 39.08 -8.27 -10.27
C ILE A 542 37.62 -8.72 -10.12
N GLN A 543 37.06 -9.44 -11.10
CA GLN A 543 35.68 -9.91 -11.06
C GLN A 543 35.40 -10.83 -9.85
N LYS A 544 36.37 -11.68 -9.50
CA LYS A 544 36.30 -12.54 -8.31
C LYS A 544 36.31 -11.72 -7.00
N LEU A 545 37.15 -10.69 -6.89
CA LEU A 545 37.12 -9.79 -5.73
C LEU A 545 35.82 -8.99 -5.65
N GLU A 546 35.29 -8.50 -6.78
CA GLU A 546 34.01 -7.78 -6.83
C GLU A 546 32.85 -8.64 -6.32
N SER A 547 32.73 -9.88 -6.79
CA SER A 547 31.70 -10.82 -6.31
C SER A 547 31.82 -11.09 -4.81
N GLN A 548 33.02 -11.31 -4.27
CA GLN A 548 33.25 -11.53 -2.84
C GLN A 548 32.88 -10.30 -1.99
N ILE A 549 33.25 -9.09 -2.45
CA ILE A 549 32.86 -7.84 -1.79
C ILE A 549 31.33 -7.70 -1.79
N THR A 550 30.67 -8.01 -2.91
CA THR A 550 29.21 -7.90 -3.05
C THR A 550 28.47 -8.85 -2.10
N GLU A 551 28.96 -10.09 -1.95
CA GLU A 551 28.41 -11.09 -1.01
C GLU A 551 28.58 -10.64 0.46
N LEU A 552 29.76 -10.11 0.82
CA LEU A 552 30.01 -9.58 2.16
C LEU A 552 29.20 -8.32 2.46
N GLU A 553 29.02 -7.42 1.49
CA GLU A 553 28.17 -6.24 1.61
C GLU A 553 26.69 -6.60 1.81
N PHE A 554 26.20 -7.64 1.13
CA PHE A 554 24.87 -8.21 1.38
C PHE A 554 24.75 -8.73 2.82
N LYS A 555 25.69 -9.58 3.25
CA LYS A 555 25.76 -10.12 4.62
C LYS A 555 25.88 -9.01 5.70
N ARG A 556 26.57 -7.91 5.39
CA ARG A 556 26.69 -6.72 6.26
C ARG A 556 25.34 -5.99 6.36
N SER A 557 24.61 -5.87 5.25
CA SER A 557 23.27 -5.28 5.24
C SER A 557 22.31 -6.07 6.13
N ASP A 558 22.29 -7.41 6.01
CA ASP A 558 21.44 -8.27 6.83
C ASP A 558 21.79 -8.18 8.33
N LEU A 559 23.08 -8.29 8.69
CA LEU A 559 23.53 -8.14 10.08
C LEU A 559 23.21 -6.73 10.64
N SER A 560 23.29 -5.68 9.84
CA SER A 560 22.90 -4.33 10.27
C SER A 560 21.39 -4.26 10.56
N ARG A 561 20.57 -4.90 9.72
CA ARG A 561 19.12 -4.97 9.92
C ARG A 561 18.75 -5.73 11.19
N GLU A 562 19.40 -6.87 11.45
CA GLU A 562 19.22 -7.63 12.69
C GLU A 562 19.61 -6.81 13.93
N ARG A 563 20.76 -6.12 13.88
CA ARG A 563 21.20 -5.19 14.94
C ARG A 563 20.15 -4.11 15.21
N ASP A 564 19.62 -3.48 14.16
CA ASP A 564 18.67 -2.38 14.30
C ASP A 564 17.32 -2.85 14.86
N THR A 565 16.88 -4.07 14.55
CA THR A 565 15.74 -4.69 15.24
C THR A 565 16.03 -4.94 16.72
N LEU A 566 17.20 -5.48 17.08
CA LEU A 566 17.56 -5.68 18.49
C LEU A 566 17.65 -4.37 19.27
N ILE A 567 18.23 -3.31 18.69
CA ILE A 567 18.27 -1.97 19.30
C ILE A 567 16.84 -1.47 19.61
N SER A 568 15.89 -1.61 18.66
CA SER A 568 14.50 -1.22 18.87
C SER A 568 13.81 -2.02 19.99
N GLU A 569 14.14 -3.31 20.13
CA GLU A 569 13.59 -4.16 21.19
C GLU A 569 14.22 -3.88 22.56
N ILE A 570 15.53 -3.66 22.60
CA ILE A 570 16.29 -3.28 23.80
C ILE A 570 15.70 -1.99 24.39
N SER A 571 15.52 -0.92 23.60
CA SER A 571 14.96 0.34 24.10
C SER A 571 13.49 0.24 24.56
N LYS A 572 12.71 -0.71 24.03
CA LYS A 572 11.36 -1.02 24.55
C LYS A 572 11.40 -1.75 25.90
N LEU A 573 12.47 -2.50 26.19
CA LEU A 573 12.66 -3.16 27.48
C LEU A 573 13.23 -2.17 28.51
N GLU A 574 14.19 -1.32 28.13
CA GLU A 574 14.75 -0.25 28.97
C GLU A 574 13.65 0.70 29.49
N SER A 575 12.80 1.19 28.59
CA SER A 575 11.67 2.06 28.97
C SER A 575 10.63 1.36 29.86
N LYS A 576 10.44 0.04 29.73
CA LYS A 576 9.62 -0.74 30.68
C LYS A 576 10.26 -0.85 32.06
N LEU A 577 11.58 -1.11 32.12
CA LEU A 577 12.32 -1.17 33.39
C LEU A 577 12.30 0.19 34.12
N GLU A 578 12.42 1.30 33.38
CA GLU A 578 12.28 2.65 33.93
C GLU A 578 10.88 2.91 34.51
N ILE A 579 9.82 2.44 33.84
CA ILE A 579 8.44 2.52 34.37
C ILE A 579 8.30 1.70 35.66
N ILE A 580 8.93 0.51 35.73
CA ILE A 580 8.91 -0.35 36.91
C ILE A 580 9.66 0.28 38.09
N ASP A 581 10.82 0.90 37.87
CA ASP A 581 11.56 1.57 38.94
C ASP A 581 10.82 2.83 39.47
N ASN A 582 10.17 3.56 38.56
CA ASN A 582 9.22 4.61 38.92
C ASN A 582 8.00 4.07 39.71
N ALA A 583 7.53 2.85 39.44
CA ALA A 583 6.46 2.22 40.21
C ALA A 583 6.94 1.80 41.61
N LYS A 584 8.16 1.26 41.74
CA LYS A 584 8.79 0.90 43.03
C LYS A 584 8.96 2.10 43.94
N SER A 585 9.57 3.17 43.44
CA SER A 585 9.80 4.40 44.20
C SER A 585 8.48 5.02 44.66
N LYS A 586 7.47 5.11 43.78
CA LYS A 586 6.11 5.56 44.15
C LYS A 586 5.47 4.66 45.21
N MET A 587 5.53 3.33 45.04
CA MET A 587 4.95 2.39 46.01
C MET A 587 5.58 2.52 47.40
N ALA A 588 6.90 2.77 47.48
CA ALA A 588 7.58 3.04 48.74
C ALA A 588 7.11 4.34 49.42
N THR A 589 6.77 5.38 48.63
CA THR A 589 6.27 6.66 49.18
C THR A 589 4.83 6.65 49.70
N LEU A 590 4.01 5.64 49.37
CA LEU A 590 2.61 5.57 49.82
C LEU A 590 2.48 5.43 51.35
N GLY A 591 3.46 4.82 52.02
CA GLY A 591 3.54 4.77 53.48
C GLY A 591 2.37 4.05 54.17
N ILE A 592 1.67 3.14 53.46
CA ILE A 592 0.39 2.54 53.86
C ILE A 592 0.42 1.96 55.28
N ASP A 593 1.48 1.25 55.67
CA ASP A 593 1.61 0.66 57.01
C ASP A 593 1.54 1.71 58.13
N SER A 594 2.15 2.89 57.92
CA SER A 594 2.10 4.00 58.88
C SER A 594 0.71 4.64 58.95
N LYS A 595 -0.01 4.69 57.81
CA LYS A 595 -1.40 5.13 57.76
C LYS A 595 -2.32 4.12 58.47
N LEU A 596 -2.10 2.81 58.29
CA LEU A 596 -2.87 1.73 58.93
C LEU A 596 -2.71 1.72 60.47
N ASP A 597 -1.50 1.93 61.01
CA ASP A 597 -1.31 2.10 62.45
C ASP A 597 -2.09 3.33 62.97
N ARG A 598 -1.97 4.48 62.28
CA ARG A 598 -2.71 5.69 62.64
C ARG A 598 -4.24 5.49 62.55
N LEU A 599 -4.73 4.79 61.53
CA LEU A 599 -6.14 4.43 61.38
C LEU A 599 -6.62 3.52 62.51
N THR A 600 -5.79 2.57 62.94
CA THR A 600 -6.09 1.68 64.07
C THR A 600 -6.22 2.47 65.36
N ARG A 601 -5.31 3.42 65.63
CA ARG A 601 -5.42 4.33 66.78
C ARG A 601 -6.69 5.18 66.74
N LEU A 602 -7.08 5.70 65.57
CA LEU A 602 -8.33 6.45 65.39
C LEU A 602 -9.57 5.56 65.59
N LYS A 603 -9.57 4.32 65.09
CA LYS A 603 -10.65 3.32 65.31
C LYS A 603 -10.83 3.05 66.80
N ASN A 604 -9.75 2.80 67.55
CA ASN A 604 -9.79 2.57 68.99
C ASN A 604 -10.31 3.80 69.77
N LEU A 605 -9.96 5.02 69.36
CA LEU A 605 -10.47 6.25 69.97
C LEU A 605 -11.97 6.46 69.69
N CYS A 606 -12.43 6.22 68.46
CA CYS A 606 -13.86 6.24 68.12
C CYS A 606 -14.65 5.23 68.95
N GLU A 607 -14.16 3.99 69.08
CA GLU A 607 -14.81 2.96 69.88
C GLU A 607 -14.85 3.36 71.37
N GLY A 608 -13.75 3.86 71.92
CA GLY A 608 -13.64 4.33 73.30
C GLY A 608 -14.54 5.53 73.63
N LEU A 609 -14.82 6.43 72.68
CA LEU A 609 -15.72 7.58 72.87
C LEU A 609 -17.19 7.28 72.49
N SER A 610 -17.45 6.12 71.89
CA SER A 610 -18.79 5.69 71.46
C SER A 610 -19.76 5.50 72.64
N PRO A 611 -21.07 5.39 72.38
CA PRO A 611 -22.06 5.03 73.41
C PRO A 611 -21.77 3.71 74.15
N LYS A 612 -20.94 2.83 73.60
CA LYS A 612 -20.51 1.55 74.20
C LYS A 612 -19.16 1.63 74.94
N GLY A 613 -18.42 2.72 74.78
CA GLY A 613 -17.11 2.93 75.40
C GLY A 613 -17.22 3.58 76.78
N VAL A 614 -16.47 4.66 76.98
CA VAL A 614 -16.39 5.42 78.25
C VAL A 614 -17.75 5.85 78.79
N ARG A 615 -18.74 6.07 77.91
CA ARG A 615 -20.11 6.45 78.29
C ARG A 615 -20.82 5.30 79.04
N ALA A 616 -20.73 4.07 78.53
CA ALA A 616 -21.29 2.90 79.22
C ALA A 616 -20.58 2.65 80.56
N LEU A 617 -19.24 2.72 80.58
CA LEU A 617 -18.46 2.54 81.81
C LEU A 617 -18.77 3.61 82.89
N LYS A 618 -18.95 4.87 82.49
CA LYS A 618 -19.41 5.94 83.40
C LYS A 618 -20.82 5.69 83.92
N LEU A 619 -21.71 5.15 83.08
CA LEU A 619 -23.11 4.88 83.41
C LEU A 619 -23.21 3.76 84.46
N ASP A 620 -22.53 2.63 84.23
CA ASP A 620 -22.44 1.51 85.18
C ASP A 620 -21.83 1.91 86.52
N ALA A 621 -20.76 2.72 86.50
CA ALA A 621 -20.14 3.24 87.72
C ALA A 621 -21.05 4.20 88.51
N SER A 622 -21.98 4.90 87.84
CA SER A 622 -22.83 5.92 88.48
C SER A 622 -24.10 5.34 89.11
N GLY A 623 -24.60 4.19 88.64
CA GLY A 623 -25.81 3.55 89.19
C GLY A 623 -25.76 3.33 90.71
N PRO A 624 -24.68 2.77 91.27
CA PRO A 624 -24.49 2.63 92.72
C PRO A 624 -24.40 3.97 93.46
N GLU A 625 -23.72 4.98 92.89
CA GLU A 625 -23.61 6.31 93.50
C GLU A 625 -24.99 7.00 93.60
N ILE A 626 -25.77 6.97 92.51
CA ILE A 626 -27.14 7.53 92.46
C ILE A 626 -28.04 6.81 93.48
N SER A 627 -27.94 5.47 93.55
CA SER A 627 -28.69 4.67 94.53
C SER A 627 -28.34 5.05 95.97
N ALA A 628 -27.05 5.24 96.27
CA ALA A 628 -26.60 5.67 97.60
C ALA A 628 -27.15 7.07 97.96
N THR A 629 -27.09 8.04 97.05
CA THR A 629 -27.63 9.39 97.29
C THR A 629 -29.14 9.39 97.54
N ILE A 630 -29.91 8.58 96.79
CA ILE A 630 -31.36 8.45 96.99
C ILE A 630 -31.68 7.79 98.34
N ASN A 631 -30.94 6.75 98.72
CA ASN A 631 -31.12 6.09 100.01
C ASN A 631 -30.76 7.00 101.20
N GLU A 632 -29.77 7.88 101.06
CA GLU A 632 -29.45 8.88 102.09
C GLU A 632 -30.53 9.96 102.27
N VAL A 633 -31.29 10.27 101.21
CA VAL A 633 -32.47 11.15 101.29
C VAL A 633 -33.66 10.41 101.90
N LEU A 634 -33.90 9.15 101.52
CA LEU A 634 -35.02 8.33 102.00
C LEU A 634 -34.86 7.83 103.45
N SER A 635 -33.62 7.66 103.95
CA SER A 635 -33.37 7.10 105.28
C SER A 635 -33.96 7.96 106.41
N GLU A 636 -34.11 9.27 106.22
CA GLU A 636 -34.69 10.17 107.21
C GLU A 636 -36.23 10.02 107.33
N CYS A 637 -36.87 9.41 106.32
CA CYS A 637 -38.30 9.07 106.30
C CYS A 637 -38.59 7.70 106.91
N TYR A 638 -37.87 6.68 106.43
CA TYR A 638 -38.24 5.27 106.64
C TYR A 638 -37.11 4.42 107.25
N GLY A 639 -35.99 5.03 107.65
CA GLY A 639 -34.82 4.30 108.16
C GLY A 639 -34.23 3.39 107.09
N SER A 640 -33.88 2.16 107.48
CA SER A 640 -33.37 1.12 106.57
C SER A 640 -34.43 0.42 105.74
N ARG A 641 -35.73 0.67 106.02
CA ARG A 641 -36.85 -0.11 105.48
C ARG A 641 -36.88 -0.16 103.96
N PHE A 642 -36.87 1.00 103.30
CA PHE A 642 -36.91 1.07 101.84
C PHE A 642 -35.53 1.40 101.29
N GLN A 643 -34.99 0.49 100.48
CA GLN A 643 -33.72 0.68 99.80
C GLN A 643 -33.94 0.65 98.29
N VAL A 644 -33.65 1.77 97.65
CA VAL A 644 -33.71 1.95 96.20
C VAL A 644 -32.41 1.46 95.57
N SER A 645 -32.54 0.72 94.47
CA SER A 645 -31.42 0.23 93.66
C SER A 645 -31.68 0.52 92.18
N PHE A 646 -30.78 1.28 91.55
CA PHE A 646 -30.73 1.42 90.09
C PHE A 646 -30.05 0.18 89.51
N LYS A 647 -30.82 -0.63 88.77
CA LYS A 647 -30.27 -1.73 87.99
C LYS A 647 -29.85 -1.16 86.64
N THR A 648 -28.55 -1.15 86.33
CA THR A 648 -28.03 -0.75 85.00
C THR A 648 -28.04 -1.90 84.00
N THR A 649 -28.29 -3.13 84.47
CA THR A 649 -28.35 -4.34 83.65
C THR A 649 -29.43 -5.29 84.14
N LYS A 650 -29.95 -6.11 83.21
CA LYS A 650 -30.93 -7.17 83.45
C LYS A 650 -30.63 -8.39 82.61
N GLU A 651 -30.69 -9.57 83.22
CA GLU A 651 -30.67 -10.82 82.48
C GLU A 651 -31.99 -11.03 81.72
N THR A 652 -31.88 -11.29 80.42
CA THR A 652 -33.03 -11.76 79.64
C THR A 652 -33.26 -13.25 79.89
N GLY A 653 -34.48 -13.75 79.65
CA GLY A 653 -34.80 -15.19 79.76
C GLY A 653 -34.05 -16.13 78.79
N LYS A 654 -33.05 -15.63 78.04
CA LYS A 654 -32.09 -16.41 77.26
C LYS A 654 -30.67 -16.42 77.86
N GLY A 655 -30.49 -15.91 79.08
CA GLY A 655 -29.18 -15.82 79.76
C GLY A 655 -28.25 -14.74 79.20
N THR A 656 -28.72 -13.87 78.30
CA THR A 656 -27.93 -12.71 77.87
C THR A 656 -28.30 -11.49 78.70
N VAL A 657 -27.27 -10.86 79.29
CA VAL A 657 -27.37 -9.57 79.96
C VAL A 657 -27.66 -8.48 78.92
N LYS A 658 -28.62 -7.62 79.21
CA LYS A 658 -28.85 -6.35 78.50
C LYS A 658 -28.71 -5.18 79.47
N GLU A 659 -28.42 -4.00 78.94
CA GLU A 659 -28.64 -2.76 79.69
C GLU A 659 -30.12 -2.69 80.12
N ASP A 660 -30.35 -2.26 81.35
CA ASP A 660 -31.66 -1.94 81.90
C ASP A 660 -31.55 -0.64 82.68
N PHE A 661 -32.66 0.04 82.91
CA PHE A 661 -32.70 1.29 83.68
C PHE A 661 -33.84 1.28 84.69
N SER A 662 -34.11 0.09 85.25
CA SER A 662 -35.21 -0.12 86.18
C SER A 662 -34.79 0.23 87.61
N ILE A 663 -35.74 0.84 88.33
CA ILE A 663 -35.57 1.22 89.74
C ILE A 663 -36.31 0.20 90.59
N ALA A 664 -35.53 -0.60 91.31
CA ALA A 664 -36.04 -1.58 92.24
C ALA A 664 -36.09 -0.98 93.66
N VAL A 665 -37.06 -1.41 94.46
CA VAL A 665 -37.21 -1.06 95.87
C VAL A 665 -37.25 -2.34 96.69
N TYR A 666 -36.21 -2.57 97.47
CA TYR A 666 -36.22 -3.56 98.54
C TYR A 666 -36.98 -3.00 99.75
N ASP A 667 -37.90 -3.79 100.32
CA ASP A 667 -38.62 -3.47 101.55
C ASP A 667 -38.22 -4.47 102.65
N GLU A 668 -37.46 -4.01 103.63
CA GLU A 668 -36.93 -4.81 104.74
C GLU A 668 -38.05 -5.44 105.60
N GLU A 669 -39.25 -4.85 105.64
CA GLU A 669 -40.39 -5.39 106.40
C GLU A 669 -41.02 -6.60 105.70
N SER A 670 -41.06 -6.63 104.36
CA SER A 670 -41.58 -7.80 103.61
C SER A 670 -40.49 -8.77 103.15
N GLY A 671 -39.23 -8.32 103.10
CA GLY A 671 -38.11 -9.07 102.52
C GLY A 671 -38.11 -9.14 100.99
N GLU A 672 -38.98 -8.40 100.31
CA GLU A 672 -39.17 -8.47 98.85
C GLU A 672 -38.60 -7.26 98.10
N GLU A 673 -38.02 -7.50 96.93
CA GLU A 673 -37.64 -6.47 95.95
C GLU A 673 -38.77 -6.30 94.92
N THR A 674 -39.37 -5.11 94.84
CA THR A 674 -40.46 -4.79 93.90
C THR A 674 -40.18 -3.49 93.15
N PHE A 675 -40.86 -3.26 92.03
CA PHE A 675 -40.87 -1.92 91.42
C PHE A 675 -41.65 -0.92 92.28
N VAL A 676 -41.34 0.37 92.12
CA VAL A 676 -41.95 1.48 92.88
C VAL A 676 -43.48 1.51 92.72
N ASP A 677 -43.99 1.29 91.50
CA ASP A 677 -45.42 1.30 91.16
C ASP A 677 -46.24 0.17 91.84
N ASN A 678 -45.57 -0.81 92.47
CA ASN A 678 -46.23 -1.91 93.20
C ASN A 678 -46.35 -1.63 94.72
N LYS A 679 -45.92 -0.46 95.21
CA LYS A 679 -46.07 -0.07 96.63
C LYS A 679 -47.45 0.55 96.89
N SER A 680 -47.82 0.72 98.17
CA SER A 680 -49.07 1.43 98.50
C SER A 680 -48.98 2.91 98.12
N GLY A 681 -50.06 3.54 97.67
CA GLY A 681 -50.00 4.89 97.06
C GLY A 681 -49.38 6.00 97.91
N GLY A 682 -49.39 5.87 99.25
CA GLY A 682 -48.68 6.80 100.15
C GLY A 682 -47.18 6.54 100.26
N GLN A 683 -46.75 5.27 100.19
CA GLN A 683 -45.34 4.87 100.15
C GLN A 683 -44.74 5.17 98.76
N GLU A 684 -45.47 4.81 97.70
CA GLU A 684 -45.15 5.11 96.30
C GLU A 684 -44.85 6.60 96.10
N ALA A 685 -45.71 7.49 96.63
CA ALA A 685 -45.52 8.93 96.56
C ALA A 685 -44.21 9.40 97.23
N ILE A 686 -43.91 8.95 98.45
CA ILE A 686 -42.66 9.31 99.16
C ILE A 686 -41.44 8.75 98.43
N ILE A 687 -41.50 7.51 97.94
CA ILE A 687 -40.37 6.88 97.23
C ILE A 687 -40.11 7.59 95.89
N LYS A 688 -41.15 7.92 95.11
CA LYS A 688 -41.02 8.70 93.86
C LYS A 688 -40.40 10.06 94.10
N GLU A 689 -40.82 10.76 95.15
CA GLU A 689 -40.22 12.04 95.54
C GLU A 689 -38.77 11.88 96.01
N GLY A 690 -38.46 10.90 96.86
CA GLY A 690 -37.08 10.65 97.33
C GLY A 690 -36.12 10.30 96.20
N ILE A 691 -36.60 9.58 95.16
CA ILE A 691 -35.86 9.36 93.91
C ILE A 691 -35.59 10.70 93.19
N SER A 692 -36.62 11.54 93.01
CA SER A 692 -36.48 12.85 92.35
C SER A 692 -35.49 13.76 93.09
N LEU A 693 -35.62 13.86 94.42
CA LEU A 693 -34.73 14.61 95.30
C LEU A 693 -33.29 14.07 95.27
N GLY A 694 -33.10 12.76 95.38
CA GLY A 694 -31.76 12.16 95.37
C GLY A 694 -31.03 12.34 94.03
N VAL A 695 -31.74 12.30 92.90
CA VAL A 695 -31.17 12.66 91.58
C VAL A 695 -30.80 14.14 91.50
N ALA A 696 -31.62 15.03 92.08
CA ALA A 696 -31.32 16.46 92.15
C ALA A 696 -30.05 16.74 92.98
N VAL A 697 -29.95 16.10 94.16
CA VAL A 697 -28.76 16.13 95.03
C VAL A 697 -27.53 15.60 94.29
N TYR A 698 -27.64 14.42 93.65
CA TYR A 698 -26.55 13.79 92.92
C TYR A 698 -26.02 14.69 91.78
N LYS A 699 -26.89 15.34 90.99
CA LYS A 699 -26.46 16.29 89.94
C LYS A 699 -25.59 17.40 90.52
N ILE A 700 -26.00 18.01 91.64
CA ILE A 700 -25.26 19.12 92.25
C ILE A 700 -23.91 18.62 92.79
N GLN A 701 -23.90 17.50 93.52
CA GLN A 701 -22.68 16.90 94.05
C GLN A 701 -21.68 16.52 92.93
N LYS A 702 -22.17 15.99 91.80
CA LYS A 702 -21.32 15.54 90.68
C LYS A 702 -20.83 16.68 89.78
N THR A 703 -21.61 17.75 89.62
CA THR A 703 -21.29 18.86 88.69
C THR A 703 -20.80 20.14 89.35
N GLY A 704 -20.98 20.31 90.66
CA GLY A 704 -20.65 21.54 91.39
C GLY A 704 -21.46 22.79 90.97
N LYS A 705 -22.47 22.62 90.11
CA LYS A 705 -23.28 23.73 89.57
C LYS A 705 -24.39 24.08 90.55
N ALA A 706 -24.48 25.36 90.91
CA ALA A 706 -25.42 25.87 91.90
C ALA A 706 -26.86 25.89 91.36
N ILE A 707 -27.55 24.76 91.45
CA ILE A 707 -29.01 24.67 91.37
C ILE A 707 -29.54 24.83 92.80
N GLU A 708 -30.40 25.83 93.03
CA GLU A 708 -30.72 26.29 94.39
C GLU A 708 -32.23 26.24 94.68
N THR A 709 -33.09 26.11 93.66
CA THR A 709 -34.55 26.00 93.78
C THR A 709 -35.03 24.58 93.45
N LEU A 710 -35.82 23.99 94.35
CA LEU A 710 -36.73 22.88 94.07
C LEU A 710 -38.17 23.38 93.88
N ILE A 711 -38.93 22.73 93.01
CA ILE A 711 -40.33 23.07 92.70
C ILE A 711 -41.19 21.82 92.86
N ARG A 712 -42.29 21.89 93.61
CA ARG A 712 -43.14 20.74 93.98
C ARG A 712 -44.64 21.09 93.86
N ASP A 713 -45.30 20.64 92.79
CA ASP A 713 -46.72 20.91 92.54
C ASP A 713 -47.61 19.74 92.98
N GLU A 714 -48.26 19.88 94.14
CA GLU A 714 -49.16 18.87 94.75
C GLU A 714 -48.52 17.47 94.94
N ALA A 715 -47.18 17.45 95.10
CA ALA A 715 -46.37 16.24 95.36
C ALA A 715 -46.76 15.49 96.64
N ASP A 716 -47.51 16.13 97.53
CA ASP A 716 -48.02 15.59 98.78
C ASP A 716 -49.36 14.84 98.65
N GLY A 717 -49.98 14.78 97.47
CA GLY A 717 -51.36 14.30 97.27
C GLY A 717 -51.68 12.96 97.98
N GLY A 718 -50.79 11.97 97.89
CA GLY A 718 -50.96 10.64 98.48
C GLY A 718 -50.65 10.50 99.98
N LEU A 719 -50.16 11.55 100.65
CA LEU A 719 -49.69 11.48 102.04
C LEU A 719 -50.84 11.50 103.07
N THR A 720 -50.72 10.73 104.15
CA THR A 720 -51.53 10.92 105.37
C THR A 720 -50.96 12.07 106.22
N PRO A 721 -51.73 12.64 107.18
CA PRO A 721 -51.20 13.63 108.13
C PRO A 721 -49.98 13.14 108.92
N ASP A 722 -49.90 11.83 109.22
CA ASP A 722 -48.74 11.22 109.87
C ASP A 722 -47.51 11.21 108.95
N ASN A 723 -47.70 10.87 107.67
CA ASN A 723 -46.64 10.84 106.66
C ASN A 723 -46.16 12.24 106.23
N ALA A 724 -46.96 13.29 106.44
CA ALA A 724 -46.56 14.68 106.15
C ALA A 724 -45.27 15.10 106.88
N LYS A 725 -45.06 14.62 108.11
CA LYS A 725 -43.83 14.85 108.89
C LYS A 725 -42.61 14.13 108.31
N LEU A 726 -42.81 12.98 107.66
CA LEU A 726 -41.74 12.24 106.98
C LEU A 726 -41.34 12.97 105.69
N TYR A 727 -42.31 13.48 104.94
CA TYR A 727 -42.06 14.30 103.76
C TYR A 727 -41.28 15.59 104.08
N GLN A 728 -41.61 16.27 105.19
CA GLN A 728 -40.82 17.41 105.69
C GLN A 728 -39.34 17.04 105.87
N LYS A 729 -39.09 15.97 106.63
CA LYS A 729 -37.76 15.43 106.93
C LYS A 729 -36.95 15.13 105.67
N MET A 730 -37.61 14.54 104.65
CA MET A 730 -37.01 14.27 103.34
C MET A 730 -36.54 15.55 102.64
N LEU A 731 -37.40 16.57 102.61
CA LEU A 731 -37.10 17.86 102.00
C LEU A 731 -35.95 18.55 102.74
N ASP A 732 -35.97 18.55 104.07
CA ASP A 732 -34.90 19.13 104.90
C ASP A 732 -33.55 18.42 104.65
N LYS A 733 -33.55 17.08 104.60
CA LYS A 733 -32.36 16.27 104.27
C LYS A 733 -31.86 16.53 102.85
N ALA A 734 -32.75 16.66 101.87
CA ALA A 734 -32.40 16.98 100.49
C ALA A 734 -31.86 18.42 100.35
N MET A 735 -32.46 19.40 101.03
CA MET A 735 -31.95 20.77 101.12
C MET A 735 -30.54 20.81 101.70
N GLN A 736 -30.29 20.06 102.77
CA GLN A 736 -28.97 19.94 103.39
C GLN A 736 -27.92 19.31 102.44
N LEU A 737 -28.25 18.18 101.81
CA LEU A 737 -27.30 17.43 100.96
C LEU A 737 -27.03 18.07 99.59
N GLY A 738 -28.05 18.71 99.01
CA GLY A 738 -27.95 19.39 97.71
C GLY A 738 -27.61 20.88 97.82
N GLY A 739 -27.63 21.46 99.02
CA GLY A 739 -27.43 22.90 99.20
C GLY A 739 -28.56 23.75 98.61
N PHE A 740 -29.77 23.20 98.47
CA PHE A 740 -30.92 23.94 97.95
C PHE A 740 -31.32 25.05 98.93
N LYS A 741 -31.40 26.27 98.43
CA LYS A 741 -31.74 27.47 99.21
C LYS A 741 -33.23 27.79 99.17
N GLN A 742 -33.95 27.31 98.17
CA GLN A 742 -35.35 27.68 97.94
C GLN A 742 -36.17 26.42 97.61
N VAL A 743 -37.31 26.23 98.25
CA VAL A 743 -38.25 25.15 97.91
C VAL A 743 -39.62 25.76 97.69
N ILE A 744 -40.09 25.82 96.45
CA ILE A 744 -41.40 26.36 96.11
C ILE A 744 -42.38 25.21 95.95
N PHE A 745 -43.48 25.21 96.69
CA PHE A 745 -44.45 24.12 96.63
C PHE A 745 -45.91 24.55 96.68
N VAL A 746 -46.78 23.74 96.06
CA VAL A 746 -48.24 23.80 96.19
C VAL A 746 -48.69 22.59 96.99
N SER A 747 -49.51 22.81 98.02
CA SER A 747 -50.15 21.75 98.80
C SER A 747 -51.53 22.21 99.27
N HIS A 748 -52.47 21.27 99.38
CA HIS A 748 -53.79 21.49 99.99
C HIS A 748 -53.86 21.13 101.48
N LYS A 749 -52.78 20.59 102.04
CA LYS A 749 -52.73 20.02 103.40
C LYS A 749 -52.20 21.07 104.38
N PRO A 750 -52.99 21.50 105.39
CA PRO A 750 -52.55 22.51 106.36
C PRO A 750 -51.25 22.13 107.07
N GLU A 751 -51.02 20.83 107.30
CA GLU A 751 -49.82 20.28 107.93
C GLU A 751 -48.55 20.53 107.11
N ILE A 752 -48.68 20.62 105.79
CA ILE A 752 -47.56 20.83 104.85
C ILE A 752 -47.43 22.31 104.49
N GLN A 753 -48.54 23.04 104.39
CA GLN A 753 -48.53 24.50 104.28
C GLN A 753 -47.85 25.16 105.49
N GLY A 754 -48.04 24.62 106.70
CA GLY A 754 -47.38 25.08 107.94
C GLY A 754 -45.86 24.86 108.00
N LEU A 755 -45.28 24.22 106.98
CA LEU A 755 -43.82 24.01 106.87
C LEU A 755 -43.09 25.14 106.14
N ALA A 756 -43.83 26.10 105.58
CA ALA A 756 -43.25 27.18 104.79
C ALA A 756 -42.85 28.40 105.64
N ASP A 757 -41.68 28.94 105.34
CA ASP A 757 -41.18 30.22 105.86
C ASP A 757 -41.95 31.41 105.25
N ALA A 758 -42.55 31.23 104.07
CA ALA A 758 -43.43 32.20 103.42
C ALA A 758 -44.62 31.53 102.73
N VAL A 759 -45.84 32.05 102.95
CA VAL A 759 -47.06 31.55 102.30
C VAL A 759 -47.64 32.63 101.39
N PHE A 760 -47.88 32.28 100.12
CA PHE A 760 -48.49 33.15 99.13
C PHE A 760 -49.84 32.58 98.69
N LYS A 761 -50.88 33.41 98.74
CA LYS A 761 -52.22 33.05 98.28
C LYS A 761 -52.45 33.52 96.86
N VAL A 762 -52.94 32.63 96.01
CA VAL A 762 -53.32 32.87 94.62
C VAL A 762 -54.84 32.86 94.52
N GLY A 763 -55.41 33.89 93.90
CA GLY A 763 -56.86 34.02 93.70
C GLY A 763 -57.19 35.33 92.99
N GLU A 764 -58.34 35.37 92.31
CA GLU A 764 -58.84 36.57 91.61
C GLU A 764 -57.84 37.24 90.65
N GLY A 765 -56.94 36.45 90.04
CA GLY A 765 -55.87 36.93 89.16
C GLY A 765 -54.74 37.68 89.88
N LYS A 766 -54.63 37.57 91.20
CA LYS A 766 -53.62 38.22 92.05
C LYS A 766 -52.86 37.20 92.88
N ILE A 767 -51.72 37.65 93.43
CA ILE A 767 -50.88 36.90 94.35
C ILE A 767 -50.59 37.80 95.55
N VAL A 768 -50.91 37.33 96.76
CA VAL A 768 -50.75 38.08 98.02
C VAL A 768 -49.92 37.26 98.98
N LYS A 769 -48.92 37.86 99.64
CA LYS A 769 -48.18 37.20 100.72
C LYS A 769 -49.01 37.26 102.00
N LEU A 770 -49.31 36.11 102.58
CA LEU A 770 -49.99 36.04 103.88
C LEU A 770 -48.99 36.36 105.00
N THR A 771 -49.43 37.12 105.99
CA THR A 771 -48.67 37.42 107.22
C THR A 771 -49.25 36.64 108.40
N SER A 772 -48.37 36.17 109.29
CA SER A 772 -48.74 35.34 110.43
C SER A 772 -49.16 36.17 111.64
N ASP A 773 -50.46 36.52 111.72
CA ASP A 773 -51.06 37.04 112.95
C ASP A 773 -51.70 35.92 113.79
N ALA A 774 -51.71 36.11 115.11
CA ALA A 774 -51.86 35.06 116.13
C ALA A 774 -53.24 34.36 116.24
N THR A 775 -54.13 34.54 115.25
CA THR A 775 -55.48 33.97 115.21
C THR A 775 -55.81 33.22 113.91
N GLY A 776 -54.81 32.99 113.04
CA GLY A 776 -54.96 32.21 111.80
C GLY A 776 -54.87 33.05 110.53
N MET A 777 -54.63 32.37 109.39
CA MET A 777 -54.41 33.02 108.09
C MET A 777 -55.70 33.69 107.57
N VAL A 778 -55.70 35.01 107.48
CA VAL A 778 -56.74 35.82 106.84
C VAL A 778 -56.16 36.47 105.57
N PHE A 779 -57.04 36.76 104.60
CA PHE A 779 -56.73 37.35 103.28
C PHE A 779 -56.10 38.75 103.36
#